data_AF-A0A4P5Y467-F1
#
_entry.id   AF-A0A4P5Y467-F1
#
_cell.length_a   1.000
_cell.length_b   1.000
_cell.length_c   1.000
_cell.angle_alpha   90.00
_cell.angle_beta   90.00
_cell.angle_gamma   90.00
#
_symmetry.space_group_name_H-M   'P 1'
#
loop_
_entity.id
_entity.type
_entity.pdbx_description
1 polymer ?
#
loop_
_entity_poly.entity_id
_entity_poly.type
_entity_poly.pdbx_seq_one_letter_code
_entity_poly.pdbx_strand_id
1 'polypeptide(L)'
;MREILPPEKRFATSTLTLLTDRFMTWFIIIGGLSIIFAVFGILIFISAEVLPLFRSASVTEGKSISIPDKEHILLGVDEWGDLPFTLDRKGELQFLNLAKGQPGERKILDLGGTTISSNEYDPRKQRIAIGTEDGRFLLATVAYTSNLVKNERGDGQREVTGDAKIDLTLPVGVAGKPIIAISYGDSGGDRLAGVIQEVDGKRQVNILPLISKKKGLGKAATVTVGEVYDLTAEIKGTPVSIKVDERGESALVVTKEGEVEYFFKKEGKFLLRQRFKPFEEVVDPAGQSIATMDFVLGDVSLIFTNHRGLVRKYSIFQTGETEGADAIPIRKYGKVLDFAAMPGDTKAFDASTRNKVFVVAGDKFAAMLHATSGTVRWQQPVPYQVQSAIFSGKFDKLLLADNDNRLHSFAIDDPHPEGGLNAVFGKVWYEGRSEPSYEWQSSGATDDFEPKLSLIPLIFGTLKGTIYAMLISVPIALLAAIYVSEFMHPKFKMIVKPSVEVMASLPSVVLGFLAALWIAPLVEDKVPSVIAVLLTLPIGSMIIGFVWSRLPSKTRILVPPGHEFLAFFPVLLALLVFSWVVVGPILENTMFTVKLADGTVIADFRLWWSDWLGNKPGSFEQRNSLVVGVIMGFAVIPIIFTIAEDSLSNVPKAMRSGSLALGASRWQTAIRVVLPTASPGIFSALMIGLGRAIGETMIVVMATGNTAVMDWNIFNGMRTLSANIAVELPEAPQASTLYRTLFLGAVLLFLLTFVINTAAELLRQHLREKYKTV
;
A
#
# COMPACT_ATOMS: atom_id res chain seq x y z
N MET A 1 -9.69 -53.04 -77.02
CA MET A 1 -10.28 -51.72 -76.70
C MET A 1 -10.81 -51.75 -75.28
N ARG A 2 -10.07 -51.17 -74.32
CA ARG A 2 -10.59 -50.75 -73.00
C ARG A 2 -10.32 -49.25 -72.96
N GLU A 3 -11.37 -48.44 -72.98
CA GLU A 3 -11.28 -46.99 -72.88
C GLU A 3 -10.60 -46.60 -71.57
N ILE A 4 -9.46 -45.93 -71.71
CA ILE A 4 -8.77 -45.25 -70.62
C ILE A 4 -9.48 -43.91 -70.47
N LEU A 5 -10.32 -43.79 -69.42
CA LEU A 5 -10.92 -42.52 -69.03
C LEU A 5 -9.82 -41.47 -68.71
N PRO A 6 -10.01 -40.19 -69.05
CA PRO A 6 -8.99 -39.14 -68.91
C PRO A 6 -8.60 -38.86 -67.44
N PRO A 7 -7.35 -38.41 -67.19
CA PRO A 7 -6.72 -38.35 -65.87
C PRO A 7 -7.28 -37.26 -64.92
N GLU A 8 -8.18 -36.39 -65.36
CA GLU A 8 -8.62 -35.21 -64.59
C GLU A 8 -9.55 -35.54 -63.42
N LYS A 9 -10.23 -36.71 -63.42
CA LYS A 9 -11.16 -37.08 -62.34
C LYS A 9 -10.53 -37.81 -61.15
N ARG A 10 -9.23 -38.15 -61.19
CA ARG A 10 -8.54 -38.85 -60.08
C ARG A 10 -8.13 -37.94 -58.92
N PHE A 11 -8.16 -36.61 -59.11
CA PHE A 11 -7.75 -35.62 -58.11
C PHE A 11 -8.85 -34.62 -57.72
N ALA A 12 -10.12 -34.90 -58.07
CA ALA A 12 -11.24 -34.10 -57.60
C ALA A 12 -11.42 -34.33 -56.09
N THR A 13 -11.01 -33.36 -55.27
CA THR A 13 -11.30 -33.34 -53.83
C THR A 13 -12.79 -33.50 -53.62
N SER A 14 -13.19 -34.40 -52.70
CA SER A 14 -14.59 -34.65 -52.45
C SER A 14 -15.30 -33.36 -52.02
N THR A 15 -16.56 -33.17 -52.43
CA THR A 15 -17.38 -32.02 -52.03
C THR A 15 -17.49 -31.91 -50.51
N LEU A 16 -17.50 -33.06 -49.81
CA LEU A 16 -17.45 -33.13 -48.36
C LEU A 16 -16.15 -32.52 -47.81
N THR A 17 -14.98 -32.88 -48.35
CA THR A 17 -13.68 -32.34 -47.93
C THR A 17 -13.62 -30.81 -48.12
N LEU A 18 -14.11 -30.29 -49.25
CA LEU A 18 -14.15 -28.85 -49.51
C LEU A 18 -15.12 -28.11 -48.57
N LEU A 19 -16.26 -28.72 -48.22
CA LEU A 19 -17.19 -28.19 -47.23
C LEU A 19 -16.57 -28.17 -45.83
N THR A 20 -15.92 -29.27 -45.43
CA THR A 20 -15.24 -29.37 -44.14
C THR A 20 -14.09 -28.35 -44.03
N ASP A 21 -13.28 -28.20 -45.09
CA ASP A 21 -12.19 -27.23 -45.13
C ASP A 21 -12.68 -25.78 -45.00
N ARG A 22 -13.74 -25.42 -45.73
CA ARG A 22 -14.39 -24.11 -45.60
C ARG A 22 -14.99 -23.89 -44.21
N PHE A 23 -15.67 -24.88 -43.66
CA PHE A 23 -16.21 -24.81 -42.30
C PHE A 23 -15.08 -24.61 -41.28
N MET A 24 -14.01 -25.40 -41.34
CA MET A 24 -12.87 -25.30 -40.43
C MET A 24 -12.19 -23.93 -40.54
N THR A 25 -12.03 -23.39 -41.75
CA THR A 25 -11.49 -22.06 -41.97
C THR A 25 -12.32 -20.99 -41.26
N TRP A 26 -13.65 -21.00 -41.45
CA TRP A 26 -14.54 -20.07 -40.76
C TRP A 26 -14.58 -20.29 -39.25
N PHE A 27 -14.57 -21.53 -38.79
CA PHE A 27 -14.54 -21.87 -37.36
C PHE A 27 -13.27 -21.33 -36.69
N ILE A 28 -12.11 -21.50 -37.32
CA ILE A 28 -10.82 -20.97 -36.81
C ILE A 28 -10.84 -19.43 -36.79
N ILE A 29 -11.33 -18.78 -37.85
CA ILE A 29 -11.39 -17.31 -37.93
C ILE A 29 -12.34 -16.75 -36.88
N ILE A 30 -13.56 -17.30 -36.79
CA ILE A 30 -14.57 -16.88 -35.80
C ILE A 30 -14.07 -17.15 -34.39
N GLY A 31 -13.48 -18.32 -34.13
CA GLY A 31 -12.87 -18.66 -32.84
C GLY A 31 -11.75 -17.69 -32.45
N GLY A 32 -10.83 -17.40 -33.39
CA GLY A 32 -9.74 -16.44 -33.18
C GLY A 32 -10.25 -15.02 -32.88
N LEU A 33 -11.22 -14.52 -33.67
CA LEU A 33 -11.86 -13.23 -33.42
C LEU A 33 -12.58 -13.21 -32.06
N SER A 34 -13.26 -14.29 -31.70
CA SER A 34 -13.98 -14.40 -30.41
C SER A 34 -13.03 -14.31 -29.21
N ILE A 35 -11.85 -14.95 -29.30
CA ILE A 35 -10.81 -14.83 -28.26
C ILE A 35 -10.31 -13.40 -28.16
N ILE A 36 -10.04 -12.73 -29.29
CA ILE A 36 -9.61 -11.34 -29.30
C ILE A 36 -10.67 -10.45 -28.63
N PHE A 37 -11.93 -10.57 -29.04
CA PHE A 37 -13.03 -9.82 -28.41
C PHE A 37 -13.18 -10.12 -26.91
N ALA A 38 -13.00 -11.36 -26.48
CA ALA A 38 -13.04 -11.73 -25.07
C ALA A 38 -11.90 -11.08 -24.27
N VAL A 39 -10.66 -11.13 -24.78
CA VAL A 39 -9.50 -10.51 -24.12
C VAL A 39 -9.65 -8.98 -24.05
N PHE A 40 -10.07 -8.34 -25.14
CA PHE A 40 -10.37 -6.90 -25.13
C PHE A 40 -11.54 -6.55 -24.21
N GLY A 41 -12.59 -7.37 -24.17
CA GLY A 41 -13.72 -7.19 -23.26
C GLY A 41 -13.31 -7.29 -21.79
N ILE A 42 -12.46 -8.25 -21.44
CA ILE A 42 -11.86 -8.37 -20.10
C ILE A 42 -11.03 -7.13 -19.77
N LEU A 43 -10.20 -6.65 -20.71
CA LEU A 43 -9.40 -5.45 -20.50
C LEU A 43 -10.26 -4.21 -20.26
N ILE A 44 -11.32 -4.03 -21.06
CA ILE A 44 -12.28 -2.93 -20.90
C ILE A 44 -12.96 -3.02 -19.54
N PHE A 45 -13.40 -4.21 -19.13
CA PHE A 45 -14.02 -4.45 -17.84
C PHE A 45 -13.08 -4.10 -16.68
N ILE A 46 -11.86 -4.65 -16.67
CA ILE A 46 -10.87 -4.37 -15.62
C ILE A 46 -10.53 -2.87 -15.59
N SER A 47 -10.38 -2.23 -16.75
CA SER A 47 -10.10 -0.78 -16.83
C SER A 47 -11.27 0.04 -16.30
N ALA A 48 -12.52 -0.36 -16.59
CA ALA A 48 -13.72 0.32 -16.10
C ALA A 48 -13.83 0.26 -14.56
N GLU A 49 -13.46 -0.87 -13.95
CA GLU A 49 -13.41 -1.01 -12.48
C GLU A 49 -12.34 -0.12 -11.83
N VAL A 50 -11.30 0.27 -12.57
CA VAL A 50 -10.19 1.09 -12.07
C VAL A 50 -10.49 2.58 -12.14
N LEU A 51 -11.23 3.06 -13.16
CA LEU A 51 -11.46 4.49 -13.40
C LEU A 51 -12.01 5.28 -12.18
N PRO A 52 -12.94 4.75 -11.36
CA PRO A 52 -13.44 5.47 -10.18
C PRO A 52 -12.36 5.83 -9.16
N LEU A 53 -11.25 5.08 -9.09
CA LEU A 53 -10.14 5.34 -8.17
C LEU A 53 -9.48 6.71 -8.40
N PHE A 54 -9.58 7.23 -9.62
CA PHE A 54 -8.94 8.48 -10.04
C PHE A 54 -9.90 9.65 -10.16
N ARG A 55 -11.19 9.46 -9.83
CA ARG A 55 -12.17 10.53 -9.84
C ARG A 55 -12.02 11.38 -8.58
N SER A 56 -12.23 12.68 -8.73
CA SER A 56 -12.41 13.62 -7.62
C SER A 56 -13.78 13.42 -6.96
N ALA A 57 -13.98 14.00 -5.78
CA ALA A 57 -15.28 13.99 -5.12
C ALA A 57 -16.31 14.77 -5.94
N SER A 58 -17.50 14.22 -6.06
CA SER A 58 -18.66 14.94 -6.57
C SER A 58 -19.43 15.54 -5.41
N VAL A 59 -19.47 16.87 -5.34
CA VAL A 59 -20.23 17.59 -4.31
C VAL A 59 -21.32 18.38 -5.00
N THR A 60 -22.57 18.13 -4.60
CA THR A 60 -23.75 18.78 -5.20
C THR A 60 -24.45 19.63 -4.16
N GLU A 61 -24.75 20.88 -4.52
CA GLU A 61 -25.45 21.81 -3.63
C GLU A 61 -26.91 21.36 -3.46
N GLY A 62 -27.32 21.24 -2.21
CA GLY A 62 -28.65 20.83 -1.77
C GLY A 62 -29.51 22.03 -1.38
N LYS A 63 -30.35 21.82 -0.35
CA LYS A 63 -31.23 22.88 0.17
C LYS A 63 -30.46 23.80 1.12
N SER A 64 -30.81 25.08 1.11
CA SER A 64 -30.43 26.05 2.13
C SER A 64 -31.59 26.31 3.09
N ILE A 65 -31.34 26.39 4.39
CA ILE A 65 -32.33 26.74 5.42
C ILE A 65 -31.87 27.97 6.20
N SER A 66 -32.79 28.85 6.55
CA SER A 66 -32.49 29.99 7.44
C SER A 66 -32.37 29.50 8.88
N ILE A 67 -31.28 29.87 9.55
CA ILE A 67 -31.06 29.70 10.98
C ILE A 67 -31.85 30.82 11.68
N PRO A 68 -32.84 30.49 12.53
CA PRO A 68 -33.71 31.49 13.18
C PRO A 68 -32.97 32.48 14.07
N ASP A 69 -31.94 32.00 14.77
CA ASP A 69 -31.23 32.77 15.77
C ASP A 69 -29.97 33.38 15.15
N LYS A 70 -29.79 34.69 15.34
CA LYS A 70 -28.76 35.45 14.62
C LYS A 70 -27.34 35.25 15.15
N GLU A 71 -27.20 34.69 16.35
CA GLU A 71 -25.91 34.50 17.03
C GLU A 71 -25.78 33.04 17.48
N HIS A 72 -25.17 32.20 16.62
CA HIS A 72 -24.80 30.82 16.97
C HIS A 72 -23.28 30.71 17.13
N ILE A 73 -22.86 29.89 18.10
CA ILE A 73 -21.44 29.68 18.44
C ILE A 73 -20.93 28.29 18.06
N LEU A 74 -21.83 27.38 17.72
CA LEU A 74 -21.51 26.01 17.35
C LEU A 74 -22.55 25.47 16.37
N LEU A 75 -22.07 24.72 15.39
CA LEU A 75 -22.86 23.91 14.48
C LEU A 75 -22.55 22.44 14.78
N GLY A 76 -23.59 21.64 15.00
CA GLY A 76 -23.48 20.21 15.20
C GLY A 76 -24.45 19.45 14.30
N VAL A 77 -24.24 18.14 14.19
CA VAL A 77 -24.97 17.32 13.21
C VAL A 77 -25.20 15.90 13.70
N ASP A 78 -26.27 15.26 13.24
CA ASP A 78 -26.50 13.84 13.46
C ASP A 78 -25.67 12.97 12.51
N GLU A 79 -25.71 11.65 12.72
CA GLU A 79 -24.94 10.71 11.88
C GLU A 79 -25.30 10.81 10.39
N TRP A 80 -26.54 11.12 10.04
CA TRP A 80 -27.05 11.16 8.66
C TRP A 80 -27.13 12.58 8.08
N GLY A 81 -26.86 13.61 8.89
CA GLY A 81 -27.02 15.01 8.52
C GLY A 81 -28.43 15.38 8.07
N ASP A 82 -29.45 14.80 8.69
CA ASP A 82 -30.86 15.12 8.43
C ASP A 82 -31.39 16.19 9.40
N LEU A 83 -30.86 16.23 10.63
CA LEU A 83 -31.28 17.12 11.71
C LEU A 83 -30.08 17.80 12.38
N PRO A 84 -29.33 18.67 11.66
CA PRO A 84 -28.31 19.51 12.29
C PRO A 84 -28.89 20.41 13.37
N PHE A 85 -28.05 20.88 14.28
CA PHE A 85 -28.41 21.83 15.30
C PHE A 85 -27.42 22.98 15.38
N THR A 86 -27.90 24.13 15.81
CA THR A 86 -27.07 25.27 16.19
C THR A 86 -27.23 25.52 17.68
N LEU A 87 -26.14 25.88 18.35
CA LEU A 87 -26.12 26.26 19.76
C LEU A 87 -25.75 27.73 19.89
N ASP A 88 -26.51 28.47 20.70
CA ASP A 88 -26.23 29.87 21.03
C ASP A 88 -25.45 30.04 22.35
N ARG A 89 -25.13 31.29 22.72
CA ARG A 89 -24.42 31.58 23.99
C ARG A 89 -25.28 31.37 25.24
N LYS A 90 -26.61 31.33 25.12
CA LYS A 90 -27.54 31.15 26.25
C LYS A 90 -27.87 29.69 26.54
N GLY A 91 -27.37 28.77 25.71
CA GLY A 91 -27.64 27.34 25.84
C GLY A 91 -28.87 26.87 25.05
N GLU A 92 -29.43 27.70 24.16
CA GLU A 92 -30.51 27.32 23.28
C GLU A 92 -29.96 26.49 22.09
N LEU A 93 -30.39 25.23 22.00
CA LEU A 93 -30.21 24.38 20.84
C LEU A 93 -31.42 24.51 19.91
N GLN A 94 -31.16 24.96 18.69
CA GLN A 94 -32.14 24.99 17.61
C GLN A 94 -31.82 23.86 16.64
N PHE A 95 -32.68 22.83 16.60
CA PHE A 95 -32.61 21.80 15.58
C PHE A 95 -33.15 22.34 14.25
N LEU A 96 -32.56 21.94 13.12
CA LEU A 96 -32.89 22.40 11.78
C LEU A 96 -33.25 21.19 10.93
N ASN A 97 -34.51 21.11 10.48
CA ASN A 97 -34.97 19.95 9.72
C ASN A 97 -34.70 20.15 8.23
N LEU A 98 -33.62 19.55 7.73
CA LEU A 98 -33.20 19.66 6.33
C LEU A 98 -34.21 19.03 5.36
N ALA A 99 -34.89 17.97 5.77
CA ALA A 99 -35.91 17.31 4.95
C ALA A 99 -37.13 18.23 4.70
N LYS A 100 -37.65 18.83 5.77
CA LYS A 100 -38.83 19.72 5.75
C LYS A 100 -38.51 21.15 5.28
N GLY A 101 -37.25 21.57 5.27
CA GLY A 101 -36.89 22.92 4.84
C GLY A 101 -37.24 24.01 5.86
N GLN A 102 -37.48 23.62 7.12
CA GLN A 102 -37.97 24.51 8.18
C GLN A 102 -37.18 24.31 9.48
N PRO A 103 -37.10 25.34 10.35
CA PRO A 103 -36.56 25.18 11.69
C PRO A 103 -37.35 24.13 12.47
N GLY A 104 -36.64 23.24 13.17
CA GLY A 104 -37.21 22.20 14.01
C GLY A 104 -37.45 22.67 15.45
N GLU A 105 -37.48 21.70 16.38
CA GLU A 105 -37.67 21.99 17.80
C GLU A 105 -36.52 22.80 18.40
N ARG A 106 -36.86 23.59 19.42
CA ARG A 106 -35.91 24.28 20.30
C ARG A 106 -35.80 23.52 21.62
N LYS A 107 -34.58 23.33 22.10
CA LYS A 107 -34.28 22.80 23.44
C LYS A 107 -33.34 23.76 24.15
N ILE A 108 -33.46 23.86 25.47
CA ILE A 108 -32.62 24.76 26.27
C ILE A 108 -31.83 23.88 27.23
N LEU A 109 -30.50 24.00 27.18
CA LEU A 109 -29.62 23.46 28.22
C LEU A 109 -29.70 24.37 29.44
N ASP A 110 -30.06 23.82 30.60
CA ASP A 110 -30.06 24.58 31.84
C ASP A 110 -28.63 24.87 32.29
N LEU A 111 -28.10 26.02 31.87
CA LEU A 111 -26.78 26.49 32.27
C LEU A 111 -26.76 27.05 33.70
N GLY A 112 -27.89 27.15 34.40
CA GLY A 112 -27.96 27.75 35.74
C GLY A 112 -27.69 29.26 35.74
N GLY A 113 -28.12 29.97 34.68
CA GLY A 113 -28.06 31.44 34.58
C GLY A 113 -26.74 32.06 34.10
N THR A 114 -25.75 31.24 33.70
CA THR A 114 -24.51 31.70 33.04
C THR A 114 -24.62 31.60 31.52
N THR A 115 -23.63 32.12 30.79
CA THR A 115 -23.51 32.00 29.33
C THR A 115 -22.29 31.16 28.93
N ILE A 116 -22.33 30.64 27.71
CA ILE A 116 -21.25 29.85 27.12
C ILE A 116 -20.17 30.79 26.59
N SER A 117 -18.94 30.61 27.08
CA SER A 117 -17.76 31.36 26.64
C SER A 117 -16.89 30.58 25.65
N SER A 118 -16.87 29.25 25.74
CA SER A 118 -16.15 28.37 24.79
C SER A 118 -16.87 27.04 24.62
N ASN A 119 -16.63 26.37 23.49
CA ASN A 119 -17.25 25.09 23.19
C ASN A 119 -16.36 24.24 22.27
N GLU A 120 -16.60 22.94 22.29
CA GLU A 120 -16.08 21.97 21.33
C GLU A 120 -17.13 20.87 21.13
N TYR A 121 -17.30 20.40 19.89
CA TYR A 121 -18.23 19.34 19.55
C TYR A 121 -17.50 18.11 19.04
N ASP A 122 -17.81 16.95 19.63
CA ASP A 122 -17.38 15.64 19.14
C ASP A 122 -18.54 14.96 18.40
N PRO A 123 -18.52 14.93 17.05
CA PRO A 123 -19.56 14.29 16.24
C PRO A 123 -19.59 12.76 16.38
N ARG A 124 -18.49 12.10 16.77
CA ARG A 124 -18.45 10.62 16.94
C ARG A 124 -19.31 10.18 18.11
N LYS A 125 -19.29 10.96 19.19
CA LYS A 125 -20.03 10.67 20.43
C LYS A 125 -21.25 11.55 20.63
N GLN A 126 -21.46 12.51 19.74
CA GLN A 126 -22.52 13.52 19.81
C GLN A 126 -22.48 14.27 21.14
N ARG A 127 -21.28 14.67 21.56
CA ARG A 127 -21.05 15.37 22.83
C ARG A 127 -20.53 16.78 22.60
N ILE A 128 -20.98 17.69 23.44
CA ILE A 128 -20.54 19.09 23.45
C ILE A 128 -19.82 19.33 24.77
N ALA A 129 -18.54 19.67 24.71
CA ALA A 129 -17.81 20.23 25.82
C ALA A 129 -18.06 21.73 25.85
N ILE A 130 -18.49 22.26 27.00
CA ILE A 130 -18.93 23.65 27.15
C ILE A 130 -18.17 24.27 28.32
N GLY A 131 -17.52 25.39 28.06
CA GLY A 131 -16.93 26.27 29.07
C GLY A 131 -17.81 27.50 29.27
N THR A 132 -18.05 27.88 30.52
CA THR A 132 -18.93 29.01 30.88
C THR A 132 -18.15 30.24 31.35
N GLU A 133 -18.82 31.40 31.33
CA GLU A 133 -18.26 32.66 31.85
C GLU A 133 -17.97 32.62 33.35
N ASP A 134 -18.68 31.78 34.11
CA ASP A 134 -18.47 31.62 35.56
C ASP A 134 -17.44 30.53 35.94
N GLY A 135 -16.76 29.92 34.97
CA GLY A 135 -15.67 28.97 35.21
C GLY A 135 -16.10 27.52 35.41
N ARG A 136 -17.27 27.12 34.89
CA ARG A 136 -17.75 25.74 34.91
C ARG A 136 -17.47 25.04 33.58
N PHE A 137 -17.00 23.81 33.69
CA PHE A 137 -16.95 22.84 32.60
C PHE A 137 -18.23 22.00 32.62
N LEU A 138 -18.94 21.99 31.50
CA LEU A 138 -20.15 21.23 31.29
C LEU A 138 -19.92 20.24 30.15
N LEU A 139 -20.42 19.01 30.30
CA LEU A 139 -20.47 18.04 29.21
C LEU A 139 -21.94 17.75 28.91
N ALA A 140 -22.38 18.07 27.70
CA ALA A 140 -23.72 17.77 27.22
C ALA A 140 -23.69 16.67 26.16
N THR A 141 -24.65 15.75 26.20
CA THR A 141 -24.88 14.77 25.12
C THR A 141 -26.12 15.18 24.33
N VAL A 142 -25.99 15.20 23.01
CA VAL A 142 -27.11 15.35 22.08
C VAL A 142 -27.53 13.96 21.63
N ALA A 143 -28.72 13.53 22.01
CA ALA A 143 -29.27 12.22 21.66
C ALA A 143 -30.26 12.36 20.51
N TYR A 144 -30.07 11.57 19.45
CA TYR A 144 -31.03 11.49 18.35
C TYR A 144 -31.87 10.22 18.45
N THR A 145 -33.19 10.38 18.39
CA THR A 145 -34.13 9.25 18.32
C THR A 145 -34.75 9.23 16.92
N SER A 146 -34.76 8.05 16.31
CA SER A 146 -35.31 7.84 14.97
C SER A 146 -36.62 7.06 15.08
N ASN A 147 -37.73 7.71 14.74
CA ASN A 147 -39.05 7.08 14.70
C ASN A 147 -39.47 6.86 13.24
N LEU A 148 -40.10 5.72 12.97
CA LEU A 148 -40.63 5.42 11.64
C LEU A 148 -42.12 5.77 11.61
N VAL A 149 -42.46 6.93 11.06
CA VAL A 149 -43.84 7.39 10.94
C VAL A 149 -44.41 6.83 9.64
N LYS A 150 -45.41 5.96 9.75
CA LYS A 150 -46.09 5.37 8.57
C LYS A 150 -47.05 6.40 7.98
N ASN A 151 -46.89 6.70 6.70
CA ASN A 151 -47.89 7.47 5.95
C ASN A 151 -49.14 6.62 5.69
N GLU A 152 -50.27 7.26 5.34
CA GLU A 152 -51.56 6.59 5.03
C GLU A 152 -51.46 5.54 3.89
N ARG A 153 -50.38 5.56 3.10
CA ARG A 153 -50.06 4.60 2.03
C ARG A 153 -49.23 3.39 2.48
N GLY A 154 -48.84 3.30 3.75
CA GLY A 154 -48.03 2.21 4.29
C GLY A 154 -46.51 2.40 4.15
N ASP A 155 -46.05 3.42 3.40
CA ASP A 155 -44.64 3.78 3.32
C ASP A 155 -44.21 4.53 4.59
N GLY A 156 -43.22 4.00 5.31
CA GLY A 156 -42.66 4.63 6.50
C GLY A 156 -41.66 5.72 6.15
N GLN A 157 -41.91 6.96 6.61
CA GLN A 157 -40.91 8.02 6.62
C GLN A 157 -40.18 8.03 7.97
N ARG A 158 -38.85 8.04 7.90
CA ARG A 158 -38.01 8.19 9.09
C ARG A 158 -38.06 9.65 9.54
N GLU A 159 -38.53 9.88 10.76
CA GLU A 159 -38.48 11.18 11.43
C GLU A 159 -37.49 11.10 12.58
N VAL A 160 -36.50 12.00 12.55
CA VAL A 160 -35.47 12.11 13.59
C VAL A 160 -35.81 13.26 14.50
N THR A 161 -35.77 13.03 15.80
CA THR A 161 -35.94 14.04 16.85
C THR A 161 -34.69 14.09 17.70
N GLY A 162 -34.19 15.28 17.97
CA GLY A 162 -33.04 15.49 18.84
C GLY A 162 -33.47 15.94 20.24
N ASP A 163 -32.75 15.46 21.25
CA ASP A 163 -32.83 15.94 22.62
C ASP A 163 -31.42 16.19 23.15
N ALA A 164 -31.27 17.05 24.15
CA ALA A 164 -29.97 17.39 24.71
C ALA A 164 -30.04 17.44 26.24
N LYS A 165 -29.02 16.87 26.89
CA LYS A 165 -28.92 16.86 28.36
C LYS A 165 -27.50 17.13 28.81
N ILE A 166 -27.38 17.82 29.95
CA ILE A 166 -26.10 17.99 30.63
C ILE A 166 -25.85 16.74 31.46
N ASP A 167 -24.78 16.01 31.14
CA ASP A 167 -24.38 14.80 31.85
C ASP A 167 -23.47 15.10 33.04
N LEU A 168 -22.70 16.19 32.95
CA LEU A 168 -21.67 16.51 33.91
C LEU A 168 -21.49 18.02 34.02
N THR A 169 -21.38 18.49 35.25
CA THR A 169 -21.05 19.88 35.60
C THR A 169 -19.94 19.87 36.63
N LEU A 170 -18.83 20.52 36.33
CA LEU A 170 -17.64 20.57 37.18
C LEU A 170 -17.11 22.01 37.26
N PRO A 171 -16.78 22.53 38.46
CA PRO A 171 -16.01 23.76 38.56
C PRO A 171 -14.57 23.50 38.11
N VAL A 172 -13.99 24.41 37.33
CA VAL A 172 -12.59 24.33 36.87
C VAL A 172 -11.81 25.54 37.35
N GLY A 173 -10.59 25.29 37.85
CA GLY A 173 -9.66 26.33 38.31
C GLY A 173 -10.27 27.33 39.28
N VAL A 174 -10.22 28.63 38.94
CA VAL A 174 -10.70 29.71 39.79
C VAL A 174 -12.18 30.00 39.50
N ALA A 175 -13.04 29.80 40.50
CA ALA A 175 -14.48 30.05 40.38
C ALA A 175 -14.79 31.52 40.01
N GLY A 176 -15.75 31.72 39.11
CA GLY A 176 -16.19 33.05 38.66
C GLY A 176 -15.31 33.69 37.58
N LYS A 177 -14.36 32.93 37.00
CA LYS A 177 -13.47 33.39 35.91
C LYS A 177 -13.79 32.64 34.61
N PRO A 178 -13.86 33.34 33.45
CA PRO A 178 -14.34 32.75 32.20
C PRO A 178 -13.37 31.74 31.60
N ILE A 179 -13.92 30.69 31.00
CA ILE A 179 -13.17 29.70 30.20
C ILE A 179 -13.11 30.15 28.74
N ILE A 180 -11.93 30.49 28.26
CA ILE A 180 -11.71 31.04 26.90
C ILE A 180 -11.60 29.94 25.85
N ALA A 181 -11.01 28.80 26.21
CA ALA A 181 -10.86 27.66 25.32
C ALA A 181 -10.98 26.35 26.10
N ILE A 182 -11.51 25.35 25.43
CA ILE A 182 -11.81 24.03 25.98
C ILE A 182 -11.44 22.99 24.94
N SER A 183 -10.93 21.85 25.40
CA SER A 183 -10.92 20.66 24.59
C SER A 183 -11.19 19.41 25.42
N TYR A 184 -11.84 18.41 24.84
CA TYR A 184 -12.25 17.20 25.53
C TYR A 184 -11.97 15.93 24.72
N GLY A 185 -11.23 15.01 25.34
CA GLY A 185 -10.92 13.69 24.81
C GLY A 185 -11.53 12.59 25.69
N ASP A 186 -12.09 11.56 25.06
CA ASP A 186 -12.62 10.38 25.75
C ASP A 186 -12.28 9.13 24.94
N SER A 187 -11.59 8.16 25.55
CA SER A 187 -11.34 6.84 24.95
C SER A 187 -12.24 5.75 25.56
N GLY A 188 -13.17 6.15 26.44
CA GLY A 188 -14.00 5.26 27.24
C GLY A 188 -13.35 4.83 28.56
N GLY A 189 -12.03 4.58 28.55
CA GLY A 189 -11.23 4.27 29.74
C GLY A 189 -10.63 5.51 30.38
N ASP A 190 -9.88 6.27 29.59
CA ASP A 190 -9.26 7.54 29.99
C ASP A 190 -10.01 8.72 29.36
N ARG A 191 -10.20 9.77 30.16
CA ARG A 191 -10.87 11.00 29.75
C ARG A 191 -10.04 12.19 30.21
N LEU A 192 -9.90 13.16 29.34
CA LEU A 192 -9.09 14.34 29.58
C LEU A 192 -9.84 15.58 29.11
N ALA A 193 -9.86 16.62 29.92
CA ALA A 193 -10.32 17.94 29.51
C ALA A 193 -9.17 18.94 29.63
N GLY A 194 -8.86 19.67 28.57
CA GLY A 194 -7.95 20.80 28.57
C GLY A 194 -8.74 22.10 28.64
N VAL A 195 -8.34 23.03 29.52
CA VAL A 195 -9.10 24.26 29.77
C VAL A 195 -8.15 25.45 29.88
N ILE A 196 -8.47 26.55 29.20
CA ILE A 196 -7.78 27.84 29.33
C ILE A 196 -8.73 28.84 29.98
N GLN A 197 -8.34 29.42 31.12
CA GLN A 197 -9.12 30.42 31.86
C GLN A 197 -8.46 31.78 31.89
N GLU A 198 -9.25 32.85 31.88
CA GLU A 198 -8.75 34.22 32.11
C GLU A 198 -8.83 34.60 33.59
N VAL A 199 -7.68 34.68 34.26
CA VAL A 199 -7.59 35.05 35.68
C VAL A 199 -6.73 36.30 35.81
N ASP A 200 -7.37 37.42 36.20
CA ASP A 200 -6.72 38.70 36.49
C ASP A 200 -5.79 39.20 35.36
N GLY A 201 -6.25 39.05 34.11
CA GLY A 201 -5.52 39.45 32.89
C GLY A 201 -4.42 38.49 32.46
N LYS A 202 -4.25 37.35 33.14
CA LYS A 202 -3.36 36.25 32.73
C LYS A 202 -4.19 35.03 32.33
N ARG A 203 -3.71 34.28 31.35
CA ARG A 203 -4.37 33.05 30.90
C ARG A 203 -3.75 31.83 31.59
N GLN A 204 -4.52 31.12 32.38
CA GLN A 204 -4.12 29.89 33.05
C GLN A 204 -4.52 28.68 32.20
N VAL A 205 -3.67 27.66 32.14
CA VAL A 205 -3.91 26.43 31.37
C VAL A 205 -3.92 25.23 32.31
N ASN A 206 -5.07 24.58 32.40
CA ASN A 206 -5.31 23.46 33.28
C ASN A 206 -5.69 22.21 32.48
N ILE A 207 -5.11 21.07 32.84
CA ILE A 207 -5.50 19.75 32.35
C ILE A 207 -6.22 19.00 33.46
N LEU A 208 -7.42 18.50 33.16
CA LEU A 208 -8.31 17.82 34.09
C LEU A 208 -8.54 16.38 33.63
N PRO A 209 -7.87 15.39 34.24
CA PRO A 209 -8.22 13.99 34.07
C PRO A 209 -9.60 13.73 34.67
N LEU A 210 -10.49 13.06 33.93
CA LEU A 210 -11.82 12.71 34.41
C LEU A 210 -11.90 11.20 34.69
N ILE A 211 -11.89 10.82 35.96
CA ILE A 211 -11.88 9.43 36.40
C ILE A 211 -13.32 8.93 36.53
N SER A 212 -13.67 7.87 35.80
CA SER A 212 -14.98 7.24 35.87
C SER A 212 -14.99 6.07 36.85
N LYS A 213 -15.70 6.17 37.97
CA LYS A 213 -15.89 5.06 38.92
C LYS A 213 -17.20 4.34 38.62
N LYS A 214 -17.13 3.12 38.09
CA LYS A 214 -18.30 2.22 37.93
C LYS A 214 -18.83 1.81 39.31
N LYS A 215 -20.07 2.17 39.64
CA LYS A 215 -20.74 1.75 40.88
C LYS A 215 -21.49 0.41 40.68
N GLY A 216 -20.77 -0.70 40.59
CA GLY A 216 -21.39 -2.04 40.54
C GLY A 216 -22.37 -2.28 39.38
N LEU A 217 -23.03 -3.44 39.35
CA LEU A 217 -23.93 -3.84 38.27
C LEU A 217 -25.22 -2.98 38.30
N GLY A 218 -25.42 -2.14 37.27
CA GLY A 218 -26.69 -1.42 37.04
C GLY A 218 -26.78 0.04 37.53
N LYS A 219 -25.74 0.63 38.15
CA LYS A 219 -25.73 2.08 38.48
C LYS A 219 -24.80 2.86 37.55
N ALA A 220 -25.24 4.07 37.17
CA ALA A 220 -24.45 4.99 36.35
C ALA A 220 -23.08 5.27 37.00
N ALA A 221 -22.02 5.26 36.18
CA ALA A 221 -20.68 5.57 36.64
C ALA A 221 -20.61 7.03 37.10
N THR A 222 -20.02 7.28 38.26
CA THR A 222 -19.80 8.65 38.75
C THR A 222 -18.46 9.14 38.20
N VAL A 223 -18.45 10.24 37.46
CA VAL A 223 -17.24 10.87 36.94
C VAL A 223 -16.74 11.89 37.96
N THR A 224 -15.48 11.79 38.36
CA THR A 224 -14.81 12.71 39.29
C THR A 224 -13.56 13.29 38.64
N VAL A 225 -13.22 14.53 38.97
CA VAL A 225 -11.95 15.14 38.56
C VAL A 225 -10.81 14.47 39.32
N GLY A 226 -9.76 14.07 38.61
CA GLY A 226 -8.50 13.61 39.17
C GLY A 226 -7.65 14.76 39.70
N GLU A 227 -6.33 14.55 39.78
CA GLU A 227 -5.38 15.62 40.08
C GLU A 227 -5.32 16.58 38.88
N VAL A 228 -5.58 17.88 39.12
CA VAL A 228 -5.53 18.91 38.08
C VAL A 228 -4.08 19.32 37.86
N TYR A 229 -3.63 19.32 36.62
CA TYR A 229 -2.28 19.78 36.25
C TYR A 229 -2.34 21.22 35.73
N ASP A 230 -1.62 22.11 36.39
CA ASP A 230 -1.44 23.50 35.95
C ASP A 230 -0.18 23.59 35.08
N LEU A 231 -0.38 23.89 33.78
CA LEU A 231 0.70 24.03 32.79
C LEU A 231 1.12 25.50 32.59
N THR A 232 0.50 26.45 33.30
CA THR A 232 0.66 27.89 33.06
C THR A 232 2.12 28.35 33.15
N ALA A 233 2.90 27.80 34.09
CA ALA A 233 4.29 28.18 34.30
C ALA A 233 5.24 27.65 33.20
N GLU A 234 4.85 26.59 32.49
CA GLU A 234 5.65 25.98 31.43
C GLU A 234 5.44 26.66 30.07
N ILE A 235 4.33 27.39 29.91
CA ILE A 235 3.93 28.01 28.64
C ILE A 235 4.65 29.32 28.38
N LYS A 236 5.22 29.46 27.18
CA LYS A 236 5.84 30.70 26.70
C LYS A 236 4.88 31.47 25.79
N GLY A 237 4.41 32.62 26.28
CA GLY A 237 3.54 33.50 25.53
C GLY A 237 2.10 33.43 26.02
N THR A 238 1.15 33.88 25.19
CA THR A 238 -0.25 33.99 25.59
C THR A 238 -1.06 32.82 25.02
N PRO A 239 -1.49 31.82 25.80
CA PRO A 239 -2.21 30.67 25.27
C PRO A 239 -3.59 31.07 24.72
N VAL A 240 -3.99 30.58 23.55
CA VAL A 240 -5.21 30.96 22.82
C VAL A 240 -6.14 29.77 22.63
N SER A 241 -5.60 28.61 22.25
CA SER A 241 -6.37 27.38 22.08
C SER A 241 -5.63 26.18 22.65
N ILE A 242 -6.38 25.13 22.94
CA ILE A 242 -5.88 23.87 23.46
C ILE A 242 -6.57 22.72 22.73
N LYS A 243 -5.84 21.65 22.45
CA LYS A 243 -6.40 20.37 21.99
C LYS A 243 -5.85 19.24 22.82
N VAL A 244 -6.70 18.30 23.19
CA VAL A 244 -6.30 17.05 23.86
C VAL A 244 -6.61 15.87 22.95
N ASP A 245 -5.81 14.81 23.01
CA ASP A 245 -6.13 13.58 22.29
C ASP A 245 -7.24 12.79 22.99
N GLU A 246 -8.00 12.00 22.24
CA GLU A 246 -9.04 11.13 22.79
C GLU A 246 -8.49 10.10 23.79
N ARG A 247 -7.21 9.71 23.61
CA ARG A 247 -6.52 8.77 24.48
C ARG A 247 -6.19 9.37 25.85
N GLY A 248 -6.22 10.70 26.00
CA GLY A 248 -5.90 11.39 27.25
C GLY A 248 -4.43 11.28 27.65
N GLU A 249 -3.55 11.15 26.66
CA GLU A 249 -2.11 10.98 26.79
C GLU A 249 -1.33 12.23 26.36
N SER A 250 -1.98 13.18 25.68
CA SER A 250 -1.35 14.41 25.25
C SER A 250 -2.26 15.65 25.21
N ALA A 251 -1.61 16.81 25.29
CA ALA A 251 -2.24 18.11 25.13
C ALA A 251 -1.35 19.03 24.29
N LEU A 252 -1.95 19.78 23.38
CA LEU A 252 -1.28 20.80 22.58
C LEU A 252 -1.88 22.16 22.88
N VAL A 253 -1.03 23.14 23.16
CA VAL A 253 -1.43 24.52 23.45
C VAL A 253 -0.88 25.43 22.38
N VAL A 254 -1.74 26.24 21.77
CA VAL A 254 -1.35 27.26 20.79
C VAL A 254 -1.27 28.61 21.48
N THR A 255 -0.19 29.35 21.23
CA THR A 255 0.01 30.69 21.77
C THR A 255 -0.30 31.76 20.72
N LYS A 256 -0.60 32.98 21.18
CA LYS A 256 -0.92 34.12 20.31
C LYS A 256 0.22 34.41 19.36
N GLU A 257 1.46 34.16 19.79
CA GLU A 257 2.69 34.34 19.03
C GLU A 257 2.89 33.27 17.92
N GLY A 258 1.95 32.35 17.75
CA GLY A 258 1.97 31.32 16.71
C GLY A 258 2.84 30.10 17.05
N GLU A 259 3.18 29.92 18.33
CA GLU A 259 3.92 28.76 18.81
C GLU A 259 2.95 27.68 19.32
N VAL A 260 3.28 26.43 19.02
CA VAL A 260 2.55 25.24 19.49
C VAL A 260 3.44 24.52 20.49
N GLU A 261 2.91 24.31 21.69
CA GLU A 261 3.56 23.58 22.76
C GLU A 261 2.89 22.23 22.96
N TYR A 262 3.66 21.15 22.76
CA TYR A 262 3.19 19.78 22.89
C TYR A 262 3.59 19.23 24.26
N PHE A 263 2.58 18.88 25.06
CA PHE A 263 2.69 18.22 26.35
C PHE A 263 2.26 16.76 26.21
N PHE A 264 2.99 15.87 26.87
CA PHE A 264 2.66 14.44 26.91
C PHE A 264 2.66 13.95 28.35
N LYS A 265 1.86 12.91 28.62
CA LYS A 265 1.73 12.29 29.92
C LYS A 265 2.84 11.27 30.13
N LYS A 266 3.59 11.40 31.23
CA LYS A 266 4.62 10.45 31.70
C LYS A 266 4.48 10.26 33.19
N GLU A 267 4.35 9.02 33.65
CA GLU A 267 4.25 8.70 35.09
C GLU A 267 3.17 9.51 35.83
N GLY A 268 2.06 9.83 35.16
CA GLY A 268 0.98 10.63 35.74
C GLY A 268 1.30 12.11 35.89
N LYS A 269 2.23 12.67 35.10
CA LYS A 269 2.42 14.12 34.95
C LYS A 269 2.49 14.51 33.49
N PHE A 270 1.99 15.69 33.15
CA PHE A 270 2.17 16.28 31.82
C PHE A 270 3.51 17.02 31.78
N LEU A 271 4.34 16.70 30.80
CA LEU A 271 5.65 17.32 30.61
C LEU A 271 5.73 17.92 29.21
N LEU A 272 6.32 19.12 29.09
CA LEU A 272 6.60 19.72 27.80
C LEU A 272 7.59 18.85 27.00
N ARG A 273 7.17 18.40 25.81
CA ARG A 273 8.00 17.60 24.89
C ARG A 273 8.65 18.42 23.79
N GLN A 274 7.91 19.37 23.24
CA GLN A 274 8.33 20.10 22.04
C GLN A 274 7.65 21.45 21.96
N ARG A 275 8.36 22.45 21.43
CA ARG A 275 7.80 23.70 20.92
C ARG A 275 8.10 23.84 19.44
N PHE A 276 7.15 24.28 18.64
CA PHE A 276 7.36 24.51 17.21
C PHE A 276 6.40 25.57 16.66
N LYS A 277 6.77 26.21 15.54
CA LYS A 277 5.95 27.22 14.87
C LYS A 277 5.53 26.71 13.48
N PRO A 278 4.25 26.30 13.29
CA PRO A 278 3.75 25.82 12.00
C PRO A 278 3.96 26.77 10.84
N PHE A 279 3.95 28.10 11.08
CA PHE A 279 4.03 29.14 10.06
C PHE A 279 5.14 30.17 10.33
N GLU A 280 6.31 29.74 10.80
CA GLU A 280 7.43 30.64 11.15
C GLU A 280 7.85 31.60 10.02
N GLU A 281 7.75 31.14 8.76
CA GLU A 281 8.11 31.88 7.55
C GLU A 281 7.14 33.04 7.24
N VAL A 282 5.95 33.04 7.83
CA VAL A 282 4.87 33.98 7.52
C VAL A 282 4.62 34.89 8.71
N VAL A 283 5.17 36.10 8.64
CA VAL A 283 4.89 37.15 9.62
C VAL A 283 3.48 37.69 9.38
N ASP A 284 2.57 37.40 10.31
CA ASP A 284 1.22 37.97 10.33
C ASP A 284 1.25 39.37 10.99
N PRO A 285 0.76 40.43 10.31
CA PRO A 285 0.64 41.77 10.90
C PRO A 285 -0.21 41.81 12.19
N ALA A 286 -1.16 40.90 12.37
CA ALA A 286 -2.05 40.81 13.53
C ALA A 286 -1.44 40.03 14.70
N GLY A 287 -0.27 39.42 14.51
CA GLY A 287 0.43 38.62 15.50
C GLY A 287 -0.06 37.19 15.66
N GLN A 288 -1.28 36.84 15.20
CA GLN A 288 -1.81 35.47 15.19
C GLN A 288 -1.54 34.80 13.84
N SER A 289 -0.66 33.80 13.81
CA SER A 289 -0.32 33.10 12.57
C SER A 289 -1.09 31.80 12.35
N ILE A 290 -1.83 31.30 13.35
CA ILE A 290 -2.62 30.05 13.28
C ILE A 290 -4.10 30.39 13.44
N ALA A 291 -4.90 30.03 12.44
CA ALA A 291 -6.35 30.22 12.44
C ALA A 291 -7.06 29.05 13.10
N THR A 292 -6.76 27.82 12.67
CA THR A 292 -7.27 26.58 13.30
C THR A 292 -6.17 25.55 13.50
N MET A 293 -6.33 24.74 14.55
CA MET A 293 -5.55 23.54 14.84
C MET A 293 -6.52 22.44 15.24
N ASP A 294 -6.58 21.37 14.47
CA ASP A 294 -7.43 20.22 14.82
C ASP A 294 -6.83 18.89 14.38
N PHE A 295 -7.29 17.82 15.03
CA PHE A 295 -6.94 16.46 14.68
C PHE A 295 -7.71 16.00 13.44
N VAL A 296 -7.08 15.11 12.68
CA VAL A 296 -7.80 14.24 11.74
C VAL A 296 -8.02 12.88 12.39
N LEU A 297 -8.89 12.06 11.78
CA LEU A 297 -9.23 10.73 12.26
C LEU A 297 -8.00 9.93 12.76
N GLY A 298 -8.05 9.55 14.04
CA GLY A 298 -7.03 8.76 14.75
C GLY A 298 -6.16 9.54 15.74
N ASP A 299 -6.27 10.88 15.78
CA ASP A 299 -5.58 11.78 16.73
C ASP A 299 -4.03 11.69 16.69
N VAL A 300 -3.48 11.23 15.57
CA VAL A 300 -2.03 11.11 15.34
C VAL A 300 -1.48 12.31 14.56
N SER A 301 -2.30 12.86 13.69
CA SER A 301 -1.96 13.97 12.79
C SER A 301 -2.82 15.20 13.08
N LEU A 302 -2.20 16.37 13.00
CA LEU A 302 -2.81 17.68 13.15
C LEU A 302 -2.80 18.44 11.84
N ILE A 303 -3.88 19.16 11.56
CA ILE A 303 -3.96 20.13 10.49
C ILE A 303 -3.92 21.53 11.09
N PHE A 304 -3.02 22.35 10.57
CA PHE A 304 -2.88 23.76 10.87
C PHE A 304 -3.32 24.57 9.67
N THR A 305 -4.13 25.59 9.91
CA THR A 305 -4.52 26.58 8.90
C THR A 305 -4.08 27.96 9.35
N ASN A 306 -3.88 28.88 8.41
CA ASN A 306 -3.61 30.29 8.73
C ASN A 306 -4.58 31.24 8.04
N HIS A 307 -4.48 32.52 8.42
CA HIS A 307 -5.32 33.58 7.87
C HIS A 307 -5.00 34.00 6.42
N ARG A 308 -4.03 33.34 5.78
CA ARG A 308 -3.64 33.54 4.37
C ARG A 308 -3.96 32.34 3.50
N GLY A 309 -4.67 31.34 4.02
CA GLY A 309 -5.06 30.13 3.29
C GLY A 309 -3.98 29.05 3.20
N LEU A 310 -2.85 29.17 3.91
CA LEU A 310 -1.89 28.06 4.02
C LEU A 310 -2.45 26.98 4.93
N VAL A 311 -2.32 25.73 4.48
CA VAL A 311 -2.72 24.54 5.22
C VAL A 311 -1.52 23.60 5.32
N ARG A 312 -1.21 23.13 6.52
CA ARG A 312 -0.06 22.25 6.82
C ARG A 312 -0.47 21.08 7.69
N LYS A 313 0.02 19.88 7.39
CA LYS A 313 -0.11 18.70 8.25
C LYS A 313 1.15 18.48 9.05
N TYR A 314 0.98 18.24 10.34
CA TYR A 314 2.01 17.72 11.22
C TYR A 314 1.58 16.34 11.71
N SER A 315 2.51 15.40 11.82
CA SER A 315 2.24 14.09 12.41
C SER A 315 3.33 13.77 13.41
N ILE A 316 2.97 12.95 14.39
CA ILE A 316 3.94 12.40 15.33
C ILE A 316 4.72 11.23 14.69
N PHE A 317 6.05 11.23 14.83
CA PHE A 317 6.92 10.12 14.43
C PHE A 317 8.14 10.00 15.38
N GLN A 318 8.83 8.86 15.31
CA GLN A 318 10.02 8.61 16.13
C GLN A 318 11.21 9.38 15.58
N THR A 319 11.93 10.10 16.44
CA THR A 319 13.00 11.03 16.05
C THR A 319 14.40 10.41 16.06
N GLY A 320 14.52 9.09 16.16
CA GLY A 320 15.80 8.38 16.31
C GLY A 320 16.51 8.63 17.66
N GLU A 321 16.17 9.71 18.34
CA GLU A 321 16.56 10.02 19.71
C GLU A 321 15.86 9.07 20.70
N THR A 322 16.56 8.73 21.79
CA THR A 322 16.05 7.91 22.88
C THR A 322 16.16 8.64 24.21
N GLU A 323 15.28 8.32 25.15
CA GLU A 323 15.22 8.92 26.49
C GLU A 323 15.32 7.85 27.57
N GLY A 324 16.07 8.15 28.64
CA GLY A 324 16.20 7.30 29.82
C GLY A 324 17.20 6.16 29.66
N ALA A 325 17.42 5.41 30.75
CA ALA A 325 18.34 4.26 30.77
C ALA A 325 17.88 3.12 29.85
N ASP A 326 16.57 3.01 29.60
CA ASP A 326 15.95 1.98 28.76
C ASP A 326 15.92 2.34 27.26
N ALA A 327 16.54 3.45 26.87
CA ALA A 327 16.61 3.92 25.48
C ALA A 327 15.24 3.99 24.78
N ILE A 328 14.23 4.55 25.45
CA ILE A 328 12.86 4.65 24.91
C ILE A 328 12.83 5.67 23.76
N PRO A 329 12.35 5.32 22.56
CA PRO A 329 12.37 6.22 21.41
C PRO A 329 11.45 7.42 21.60
N ILE A 330 11.98 8.62 21.38
CA ILE A 330 11.28 9.89 21.53
C ILE A 330 10.42 10.16 20.29
N ARG A 331 9.15 10.49 20.54
CA ARG A 331 8.17 10.87 19.52
C ARG A 331 7.91 12.38 19.55
N LYS A 332 8.02 13.03 18.40
CA LYS A 332 7.80 14.48 18.23
C LYS A 332 6.92 14.73 17.00
N TYR A 333 6.23 15.86 16.97
CA TYR A 333 5.52 16.33 15.80
C TYR A 333 6.52 16.92 14.79
N GLY A 334 6.45 16.46 13.55
CA GLY A 334 7.17 17.08 12.44
C GLY A 334 6.22 17.45 11.32
N LYS A 335 6.61 18.45 10.52
CA LYS A 335 5.87 18.84 9.32
C LYS A 335 5.94 17.71 8.31
N VAL A 336 4.78 17.20 7.91
CA VAL A 336 4.65 16.05 7.01
C VAL A 336 4.23 16.48 5.61
N LEU A 337 3.30 17.44 5.51
CA LEU A 337 2.74 17.84 4.23
C LEU A 337 2.39 19.32 4.22
N ASP A 338 2.76 20.00 3.14
CA ASP A 338 2.27 21.33 2.77
C ASP A 338 1.19 21.14 1.69
N PHE A 339 -0.03 21.62 1.94
CA PHE A 339 -1.10 21.55 0.95
C PHE A 339 -1.04 22.76 -0.01
N ALA A 340 -1.76 22.68 -1.13
CA ALA A 340 -1.96 23.84 -1.99
C ALA A 340 -2.58 25.00 -1.20
N ALA A 341 -2.12 26.23 -1.44
CA ALA A 341 -2.66 27.40 -0.75
C ALA A 341 -4.12 27.63 -1.16
N MET A 342 -4.98 27.83 -0.16
CA MET A 342 -6.37 28.20 -0.34
C MET A 342 -6.49 29.67 -0.80
N PRO A 343 -7.52 30.01 -1.57
CA PRO A 343 -7.65 31.33 -2.20
C PRO A 343 -7.95 32.48 -1.20
N GLY A 344 -8.18 32.20 0.08
CA GLY A 344 -8.51 33.20 1.09
C GLY A 344 -8.27 32.74 2.53
N ASP A 345 -8.65 33.60 3.48
CA ASP A 345 -8.62 33.31 4.92
C ASP A 345 -9.46 32.08 5.25
N THR A 346 -8.90 31.16 6.04
CA THR A 346 -9.58 29.93 6.45
C THR A 346 -10.18 30.14 7.84
N LYS A 347 -11.52 30.14 7.91
CA LYS A 347 -12.29 30.42 9.13
C LYS A 347 -13.00 29.21 9.69
N ALA A 348 -13.34 28.25 8.82
CA ALA A 348 -14.06 27.05 9.17
C ALA A 348 -13.21 25.82 8.84
N PHE A 349 -13.20 24.86 9.77
CA PHE A 349 -12.52 23.58 9.64
C PHE A 349 -13.40 22.49 10.23
N ASP A 350 -13.43 21.33 9.60
CA ASP A 350 -13.94 20.09 10.20
C ASP A 350 -13.24 18.87 9.58
N ALA A 351 -13.14 17.79 10.35
CA ALA A 351 -12.54 16.54 9.92
C ALA A 351 -13.57 15.41 9.92
N SER A 352 -13.56 14.59 8.87
CA SER A 352 -14.42 13.42 8.77
C SER A 352 -14.12 12.41 9.88
N THR A 353 -15.18 11.80 10.41
CA THR A 353 -15.09 10.74 11.42
C THR A 353 -14.94 9.34 10.82
N ARG A 354 -15.00 9.21 9.49
CA ARG A 354 -14.95 7.91 8.78
C ARG A 354 -13.72 7.71 7.91
N ASN A 355 -13.09 8.79 7.50
CA ASN A 355 -11.90 8.76 6.66
C ASN A 355 -11.03 9.97 6.99
N LYS A 356 -9.83 10.04 6.40
CA LYS A 356 -8.88 11.13 6.64
C LYS A 356 -9.14 12.36 5.74
N VAL A 357 -10.40 12.60 5.34
CA VAL A 357 -10.79 13.83 4.63
C VAL A 357 -11.13 14.92 5.62
N PHE A 358 -10.74 16.15 5.32
CA PHE A 358 -11.13 17.34 6.08
C PHE A 358 -11.60 18.44 5.13
N VAL A 359 -12.37 19.39 5.65
CA VAL A 359 -12.82 20.58 4.95
C VAL A 359 -12.13 21.81 5.51
N VAL A 360 -11.73 22.70 4.62
CA VAL A 360 -11.35 24.07 4.93
C VAL A 360 -12.24 25.01 4.14
N ALA A 361 -12.81 25.99 4.83
CA ALA A 361 -13.67 26.99 4.20
C ALA A 361 -13.45 28.36 4.83
N GLY A 362 -13.81 29.39 4.09
CA GLY A 362 -13.66 30.76 4.58
C GLY A 362 -14.18 31.79 3.60
N ASP A 363 -13.35 32.78 3.25
CA ASP A 363 -13.79 33.92 2.44
C ASP A 363 -14.07 33.53 0.98
N LYS A 364 -15.34 33.19 0.71
CA LYS A 364 -15.88 32.83 -0.61
C LYS A 364 -15.31 31.54 -1.22
N PHE A 365 -14.82 30.62 -0.41
CA PHE A 365 -14.41 29.29 -0.88
C PHE A 365 -14.72 28.19 0.15
N ALA A 366 -14.86 26.97 -0.37
CA ALA A 366 -14.83 25.73 0.41
C ALA A 366 -14.01 24.68 -0.36
N ALA A 367 -13.20 23.91 0.36
CA ALA A 367 -12.37 22.86 -0.21
C ALA A 367 -12.31 21.64 0.71
N MET A 368 -12.43 20.45 0.13
CA MET A 368 -12.19 19.17 0.80
C MET A 368 -10.84 18.62 0.36
N LEU A 369 -10.03 18.18 1.33
CA LEU A 369 -8.69 17.64 1.11
C LEU A 369 -8.52 16.33 1.85
N HIS A 370 -7.73 15.41 1.26
CA HIS A 370 -7.36 14.17 1.93
C HIS A 370 -6.02 14.33 2.65
N ALA A 371 -5.99 14.09 3.96
CA ALA A 371 -4.86 14.38 4.84
C ALA A 371 -3.62 13.50 4.58
N THR A 372 -3.79 12.32 3.99
CA THR A 372 -2.67 11.41 3.71
C THR A 372 -2.04 11.68 2.36
N SER A 373 -2.87 11.70 1.31
CA SER A 373 -2.40 11.81 -0.07
C SER A 373 -2.12 13.25 -0.50
N GLY A 374 -2.61 14.23 0.27
CA GLY A 374 -2.52 15.66 -0.03
C GLY A 374 -3.37 16.12 -1.19
N THR A 375 -4.25 15.25 -1.69
CA THR A 375 -5.08 15.54 -2.85
C THR A 375 -6.25 16.45 -2.48
N VAL A 376 -6.50 17.46 -3.31
CA VAL A 376 -7.73 18.25 -3.24
C VAL A 376 -8.84 17.39 -3.85
N ARG A 377 -9.81 16.98 -3.02
CA ARG A 377 -10.93 16.12 -3.42
C ARG A 377 -12.02 16.93 -4.10
N TRP A 378 -12.27 18.14 -3.60
CA TRP A 378 -13.21 19.11 -4.16
C TRP A 378 -12.79 20.52 -3.75
N GLN A 379 -13.02 21.49 -4.63
CA GLN A 379 -12.84 22.90 -4.32
C GLN A 379 -13.81 23.71 -5.17
N GLN A 380 -14.55 24.61 -4.54
CA GLN A 380 -15.50 25.47 -5.23
C GLN A 380 -15.53 26.87 -4.60
N PRO A 381 -15.65 27.95 -5.40
CA PRO A 381 -16.00 29.25 -4.87
C PRO A 381 -17.44 29.23 -4.37
N VAL A 382 -17.68 29.79 -3.18
CA VAL A 382 -19.03 29.97 -2.61
C VAL A 382 -19.37 31.47 -2.59
N PRO A 383 -20.62 31.86 -2.90
CA PRO A 383 -20.99 33.28 -3.03
C PRO A 383 -21.09 34.03 -1.69
N TYR A 384 -20.93 33.33 -0.57
CA TYR A 384 -21.08 33.83 0.79
C TYR A 384 -19.81 33.56 1.64
N GLN A 385 -19.70 34.19 2.80
CA GLN A 385 -18.63 33.92 3.77
C GLN A 385 -19.03 32.78 4.69
N VAL A 386 -18.20 31.75 4.79
CA VAL A 386 -18.46 30.59 5.65
C VAL A 386 -17.97 30.86 7.07
N GLN A 387 -18.85 30.68 8.05
CA GLN A 387 -18.55 30.82 9.47
C GLN A 387 -18.16 29.49 10.11
N SER A 388 -18.89 28.41 9.77
CA SER A 388 -18.62 27.06 10.26
C SER A 388 -18.91 26.03 9.18
N ALA A 389 -18.25 24.88 9.29
CA ALA A 389 -18.39 23.74 8.40
C ALA A 389 -18.50 22.48 9.26
N ILE A 390 -19.31 21.51 8.84
CA ILE A 390 -19.36 20.20 9.49
C ILE A 390 -19.75 19.09 8.51
N PHE A 391 -19.12 17.94 8.62
CA PHE A 391 -19.50 16.71 7.93
C PHE A 391 -20.54 15.93 8.71
N SER A 392 -21.48 15.29 8.00
CA SER A 392 -22.31 14.24 8.61
C SER A 392 -21.44 13.08 9.09
N GLY A 393 -21.86 12.39 10.14
CA GLY A 393 -21.13 11.22 10.66
C GLY A 393 -20.99 10.07 9.65
N LYS A 394 -21.81 10.05 8.60
CA LYS A 394 -21.71 9.10 7.48
C LYS A 394 -20.80 9.57 6.34
N PHE A 395 -20.35 10.82 6.37
CA PHE A 395 -19.56 11.45 5.30
C PHE A 395 -20.29 11.47 3.95
N ASP A 396 -21.60 11.67 3.97
CA ASP A 396 -22.45 11.82 2.78
C ASP A 396 -22.98 13.25 2.60
N LYS A 397 -22.77 14.12 3.59
CA LYS A 397 -23.15 15.54 3.53
C LYS A 397 -22.09 16.44 4.16
N LEU A 398 -21.93 17.61 3.56
CA LEU A 398 -21.19 18.75 4.11
C LEU A 398 -22.19 19.88 4.37
N LEU A 399 -22.17 20.45 5.56
CA LEU A 399 -23.01 21.58 5.93
C LEU A 399 -22.12 22.81 6.14
N LEU A 400 -22.46 23.92 5.50
CA LEU A 400 -21.76 25.19 5.64
C LEU A 400 -22.74 26.24 6.18
N ALA A 401 -22.44 26.81 7.34
CA ALA A 401 -23.19 27.96 7.85
C ALA A 401 -22.52 29.25 7.37
N ASP A 402 -23.31 30.18 6.82
CA ASP A 402 -22.83 31.48 6.39
C ASP A 402 -23.04 32.59 7.43
N ASN A 403 -22.40 33.74 7.20
CA ASN A 403 -22.54 34.93 8.05
C ASN A 403 -23.94 35.58 7.97
N ASP A 404 -24.77 35.22 6.99
CA ASP A 404 -26.14 35.69 6.83
C ASP A 404 -27.16 34.77 7.54
N ASN A 405 -26.68 33.88 8.42
CA ASN A 405 -27.46 32.90 9.16
C ASN A 405 -28.27 31.95 8.26
N ARG A 406 -27.64 31.45 7.20
CA ARG A 406 -28.16 30.35 6.39
C ARG A 406 -27.25 29.14 6.49
N LEU A 407 -27.88 27.98 6.63
CA LEU A 407 -27.22 26.69 6.57
C LEU A 407 -27.39 26.12 5.16
N HIS A 408 -26.28 25.94 4.46
CA HIS A 408 -26.23 25.34 3.13
C HIS A 408 -25.83 23.88 3.25
N SER A 409 -26.64 22.98 2.67
CA SER A 409 -26.33 21.55 2.63
C SER A 409 -25.72 21.17 1.29
N PHE A 410 -24.71 20.31 1.32
CA PHE A 410 -24.07 19.75 0.14
C PHE A 410 -24.07 18.22 0.28
N ALA A 411 -24.49 17.50 -0.76
CA ALA A 411 -24.36 16.04 -0.81
C ALA A 411 -22.99 15.66 -1.37
N ILE A 412 -22.31 14.74 -0.69
CA ILE A 412 -20.96 14.26 -1.01
C ILE A 412 -21.07 12.85 -1.61
N ASP A 413 -20.46 12.67 -2.78
CA ASP A 413 -20.15 11.37 -3.37
C ASP A 413 -18.64 11.29 -3.61
N ASP A 414 -17.92 10.71 -2.64
CA ASP A 414 -16.49 10.42 -2.73
C ASP A 414 -16.22 9.00 -2.22
N PRO A 415 -16.42 7.96 -3.07
CA PRO A 415 -16.30 6.57 -2.63
C PRO A 415 -14.86 6.12 -2.41
N HIS A 416 -13.86 6.84 -2.95
CA HIS A 416 -12.44 6.46 -2.92
C HIS A 416 -11.51 7.63 -2.55
N PRO A 417 -11.67 8.26 -1.38
CA PRO A 417 -10.90 9.44 -1.00
C PRO A 417 -9.40 9.16 -0.82
N GLU A 418 -9.05 7.96 -0.38
CA GLU A 418 -7.66 7.47 -0.24
C GLU A 418 -7.01 7.06 -1.57
N GLY A 419 -7.79 7.01 -2.65
CA GLY A 419 -7.34 6.67 -3.98
C GLY A 419 -6.55 7.79 -4.68
N GLY A 420 -6.20 7.54 -5.94
CA GLY A 420 -5.55 8.51 -6.82
C GLY A 420 -4.12 8.14 -7.22
N LEU A 421 -3.60 8.84 -8.23
CA LEU A 421 -2.28 8.55 -8.81
C LEU A 421 -1.14 8.69 -7.78
N ASN A 422 -1.19 9.72 -6.93
CA ASN A 422 -0.16 9.94 -5.91
C ASN A 422 -0.19 8.86 -4.82
N ALA A 423 -1.36 8.34 -4.45
CA ALA A 423 -1.48 7.26 -3.46
C ALA A 423 -0.87 5.94 -3.97
N VAL A 424 -1.04 5.66 -5.27
CA VAL A 424 -0.62 4.40 -5.87
C VAL A 424 0.86 4.41 -6.31
N PHE A 425 1.32 5.51 -6.92
CA PHE A 425 2.63 5.60 -7.55
C PHE A 425 3.57 6.62 -6.90
N GLY A 426 3.04 7.53 -6.09
CA GLY A 426 3.83 8.55 -5.38
C GLY A 426 4.36 8.04 -4.05
N LYS A 427 5.37 8.73 -3.51
CA LYS A 427 5.79 8.52 -2.13
C LYS A 427 4.81 9.24 -1.21
N VAL A 428 4.24 8.49 -0.28
CA VAL A 428 3.27 9.02 0.68
C VAL A 428 3.90 9.00 2.05
N TRP A 429 3.67 10.07 2.81
CA TRP A 429 4.16 10.15 4.18
C TRP A 429 3.07 9.66 5.14
N TYR A 430 3.16 8.38 5.46
CA TYR A 430 2.24 7.70 6.35
C TYR A 430 2.49 8.07 7.82
N GLU A 431 1.45 7.94 8.64
CA GLU A 431 1.53 8.21 10.07
C GLU A 431 2.59 7.34 10.78
N GLY A 432 3.35 7.96 11.69
CA GLY A 432 4.43 7.29 12.42
C GLY A 432 5.74 7.13 11.63
N ARG A 433 5.78 7.43 10.32
CA ARG A 433 7.02 7.41 9.52
C ARG A 433 7.75 8.74 9.61
N SER A 434 9.08 8.68 9.55
CA SER A 434 9.96 9.87 9.54
C SER A 434 10.21 10.43 8.14
N GLU A 435 9.86 9.69 7.09
CA GLU A 435 10.07 10.07 5.70
C GLU A 435 8.97 9.49 4.80
N PRO A 436 8.72 10.08 3.63
CA PRO A 436 7.76 9.55 2.67
C PRO A 436 8.28 8.27 2.01
N SER A 437 7.45 7.22 2.00
CA SER A 437 7.82 5.88 1.56
C SER A 437 6.82 5.30 0.57
N TYR A 438 7.25 4.27 -0.17
CA TYR A 438 6.33 3.41 -0.91
C TYR A 438 6.03 2.19 -0.04
N GLU A 439 4.81 2.09 0.45
CA GLU A 439 4.38 0.99 1.33
C GLU A 439 3.08 0.40 0.83
N TRP A 440 2.98 -0.92 0.94
CA TRP A 440 1.75 -1.67 0.73
C TRP A 440 1.33 -2.32 2.05
N GLN A 441 0.16 -1.92 2.55
CA GLN A 441 -0.50 -2.48 3.72
C GLN A 441 -2.00 -2.15 3.60
N SER A 442 -2.79 -3.15 3.23
CA SER A 442 -4.20 -2.98 2.88
C SER A 442 -5.15 -3.04 4.07
N SER A 443 -4.72 -3.57 5.22
CA SER A 443 -5.53 -3.69 6.42
C SER A 443 -4.76 -3.32 7.70
N GLY A 444 -5.53 -2.89 8.70
CA GLY A 444 -5.05 -2.56 10.04
C GLY A 444 -5.95 -3.14 11.12
N ALA A 445 -5.51 -3.01 12.38
CA ALA A 445 -6.23 -3.54 13.53
C ALA A 445 -7.32 -2.61 14.07
N THR A 446 -7.44 -1.40 13.51
CA THR A 446 -8.28 -0.32 14.01
C THR A 446 -9.03 0.35 12.86
N ASP A 447 -10.17 0.97 13.18
CA ASP A 447 -11.03 1.62 12.17
C ASP A 447 -10.45 2.96 11.64
N ASP A 448 -9.53 3.57 12.38
CA ASP A 448 -8.78 4.78 11.99
C ASP A 448 -7.54 4.49 11.13
N PHE A 449 -7.38 3.23 10.70
CA PHE A 449 -6.22 2.78 9.94
C PHE A 449 -6.06 3.54 8.62
N GLU A 450 -4.81 3.90 8.34
CA GLU A 450 -4.40 4.54 7.08
C GLU A 450 -4.00 3.46 6.06
N PRO A 451 -4.83 3.18 5.03
CA PRO A 451 -4.50 2.19 4.02
C PRO A 451 -3.29 2.66 3.19
N LYS A 452 -2.28 1.79 3.08
CA LYS A 452 -1.08 2.03 2.29
C LYS A 452 -1.21 1.26 0.98
N LEU A 453 -1.46 1.97 -0.11
CA LEU A 453 -1.91 1.39 -1.39
C LEU A 453 -0.86 1.50 -2.51
N SER A 454 0.42 1.65 -2.16
CA SER A 454 1.46 1.84 -3.17
C SER A 454 1.73 0.54 -3.94
N LEU A 455 1.59 0.59 -5.27
CA LEU A 455 1.88 -0.55 -6.15
C LEU A 455 3.38 -0.66 -6.52
N ILE A 456 4.20 0.35 -6.20
CA ILE A 456 5.63 0.38 -6.53
C ILE A 456 6.40 -0.81 -5.91
N PRO A 457 6.26 -1.15 -4.63
CA PRO A 457 6.94 -2.31 -4.05
C PRO A 457 6.52 -3.62 -4.71
N LEU A 458 5.28 -3.72 -5.19
CA LEU A 458 4.75 -4.90 -5.86
C LEU A 458 5.31 -5.07 -7.28
N ILE A 459 5.42 -3.96 -8.03
CA ILE A 459 6.09 -3.93 -9.34
C ILE A 459 7.56 -4.31 -9.16
N PHE A 460 8.22 -3.73 -8.14
CA PHE A 460 9.60 -4.04 -7.81
C PHE A 460 9.78 -5.53 -7.49
N GLY A 461 8.93 -6.10 -6.64
CA GLY A 461 8.94 -7.53 -6.33
C GLY A 461 8.77 -8.41 -7.56
N THR A 462 7.83 -8.07 -8.47
CA THR A 462 7.65 -8.78 -9.74
C THR A 462 8.92 -8.76 -10.59
N LEU A 463 9.58 -7.61 -10.73
CA LEU A 463 10.84 -7.49 -11.47
C LEU A 463 11.98 -8.26 -10.79
N LYS A 464 12.13 -8.10 -9.47
CA LYS A 464 13.17 -8.76 -8.66
C LYS A 464 13.11 -10.28 -8.81
N GLY A 465 11.93 -10.86 -8.61
CA GLY A 465 11.73 -12.31 -8.74
C GLY A 465 12.00 -12.81 -10.15
N THR A 466 11.51 -12.08 -11.15
CA THR A 466 11.74 -12.39 -12.56
C THR A 466 13.23 -12.36 -12.91
N ILE A 467 13.97 -11.35 -12.46
CA ILE A 467 15.41 -11.21 -12.73
C ILE A 467 16.19 -12.38 -12.13
N TYR A 468 15.94 -12.75 -10.87
CA TYR A 468 16.64 -13.89 -10.25
C TYR A 468 16.27 -15.22 -10.88
N ALA A 469 15.01 -15.43 -11.24
CA ALA A 469 14.58 -16.63 -11.95
C ALA A 469 15.26 -16.75 -13.33
N MET A 470 15.37 -15.65 -14.08
CA MET A 470 16.03 -15.62 -15.38
C MET A 470 17.56 -15.78 -15.28
N LEU A 471 18.18 -15.19 -14.25
CA LEU A 471 19.61 -15.34 -14.00
C LEU A 471 20.02 -16.81 -13.83
N ILE A 472 19.14 -17.62 -13.23
CA ILE A 472 19.37 -19.05 -13.01
C ILE A 472 18.92 -19.88 -14.21
N SER A 473 17.72 -19.65 -14.73
CA SER A 473 17.13 -20.50 -15.78
C SER A 473 17.79 -20.32 -17.14
N VAL A 474 18.16 -19.09 -17.53
CA VAL A 474 18.66 -18.80 -18.88
C VAL A 474 19.99 -19.52 -19.17
N PRO A 475 21.04 -19.40 -18.34
CA PRO A 475 22.31 -20.07 -18.62
C PRO A 475 22.13 -21.59 -18.66
N ILE A 476 21.38 -22.14 -17.71
CA ILE A 476 21.18 -23.59 -17.59
C ILE A 476 20.39 -24.13 -18.80
N ALA A 477 19.26 -23.52 -19.13
CA ALA A 477 18.39 -23.97 -20.21
C ALA A 477 19.05 -23.83 -21.59
N LEU A 478 19.72 -22.70 -21.86
CA LEU A 478 20.39 -22.48 -23.15
C LEU A 478 21.60 -23.38 -23.35
N LEU A 479 22.47 -23.52 -22.33
CA LEU A 479 23.63 -24.40 -22.43
C LEU A 479 23.20 -25.86 -22.56
N ALA A 480 22.15 -26.28 -21.84
CA ALA A 480 21.55 -27.60 -22.01
C ALA A 480 20.99 -27.79 -23.42
N ALA A 481 20.25 -26.82 -23.97
CA ALA A 481 19.67 -26.89 -25.31
C ALA A 481 20.76 -26.99 -26.39
N ILE A 482 21.84 -26.21 -26.28
CA ILE A 482 23.00 -26.28 -27.17
C ILE A 482 23.68 -27.64 -27.06
N TYR A 483 23.88 -28.16 -25.84
CA TYR A 483 24.50 -29.46 -25.64
C TYR A 483 23.67 -30.61 -26.23
N VAL A 484 22.37 -30.62 -25.98
CA VAL A 484 21.45 -31.67 -26.45
C VAL A 484 21.26 -31.64 -27.96
N SER A 485 21.21 -30.46 -28.57
CA SER A 485 21.03 -30.32 -30.02
C SER A 485 22.29 -30.63 -30.82
N GLU A 486 23.46 -30.16 -30.37
CA GLU A 486 24.69 -30.18 -31.18
C GLU A 486 25.72 -31.22 -30.75
N PHE A 487 25.72 -31.67 -29.49
CA PHE A 487 26.79 -32.52 -28.94
C PHE A 487 26.33 -33.94 -28.57
N MET A 488 25.12 -34.07 -28.00
CA MET A 488 24.58 -35.33 -27.49
C MET A 488 24.23 -36.35 -28.60
N HIS A 489 24.42 -37.63 -28.30
CA HIS A 489 24.02 -38.71 -29.21
C HIS A 489 22.47 -38.81 -29.34
N PRO A 490 21.91 -39.07 -30.55
CA PRO A 490 20.46 -39.06 -30.79
C PRO A 490 19.62 -39.94 -29.85
N LYS A 491 20.17 -41.09 -29.40
CA LYS A 491 19.50 -41.99 -28.46
C LYS A 491 19.17 -41.32 -27.11
N PHE A 492 20.10 -40.55 -26.55
CA PHE A 492 19.86 -39.87 -25.27
C PHE A 492 18.98 -38.64 -25.43
N LYS A 493 19.09 -37.96 -26.58
CA LYS A 493 18.19 -36.85 -26.92
C LYS A 493 16.71 -37.27 -26.88
N MET A 494 16.39 -38.47 -27.36
CA MET A 494 15.03 -39.04 -27.30
C MET A 494 14.53 -39.30 -25.87
N ILE A 495 15.41 -39.28 -24.86
CA ILE A 495 15.05 -39.44 -23.45
C ILE A 495 15.01 -38.07 -22.77
N VAL A 496 16.09 -37.30 -22.89
CA VAL A 496 16.27 -36.01 -22.19
C VAL A 496 15.19 -35.01 -22.56
N LYS A 497 14.87 -34.87 -23.86
CA LYS A 497 13.89 -33.87 -24.31
C LYS A 497 12.50 -34.15 -23.73
N PRO A 498 11.90 -35.34 -23.87
CA PRO A 498 10.64 -35.66 -23.21
C PRO A 498 10.69 -35.51 -21.69
N SER A 499 11.79 -35.87 -21.03
CA SER A 499 11.92 -35.69 -19.57
C SER A 499 11.84 -34.22 -19.15
N VAL A 500 12.49 -33.33 -19.89
CA VAL A 500 12.42 -31.89 -19.62
C VAL A 500 11.02 -31.33 -19.94
N GLU A 501 10.36 -31.80 -21.01
CA GLU A 501 8.98 -31.41 -21.31
C GLU A 501 8.00 -31.85 -20.22
N VAL A 502 8.15 -33.07 -19.69
CA VAL A 502 7.36 -33.55 -18.54
C VAL A 502 7.62 -32.71 -17.30
N MET A 503 8.84 -32.21 -17.09
CA MET A 503 9.16 -31.29 -15.98
C MET A 503 8.29 -30.01 -15.99
N ALA A 504 7.84 -29.55 -17.16
CA ALA A 504 6.94 -28.39 -17.29
C ALA A 504 5.52 -28.64 -16.75
N SER A 505 5.12 -29.91 -16.62
CA SER A 505 3.78 -30.30 -16.15
C SER A 505 3.63 -30.27 -14.63
N LEU A 506 4.72 -30.05 -13.88
CA LEU A 506 4.70 -29.97 -12.42
C LEU A 506 3.84 -28.78 -11.97
N PRO A 507 2.85 -29.00 -11.07
CA PRO A 507 2.03 -27.90 -10.55
C PRO A 507 2.87 -26.88 -9.79
N SER A 508 2.71 -25.59 -10.10
CA SER A 508 3.48 -24.51 -9.45
C SER A 508 3.23 -24.43 -7.94
N VAL A 509 2.02 -24.77 -7.47
CA VAL A 509 1.68 -24.88 -6.05
C VAL A 509 2.56 -25.91 -5.33
N VAL A 510 2.80 -27.08 -5.96
CA VAL A 510 3.64 -28.13 -5.39
C VAL A 510 5.09 -27.65 -5.30
N LEU A 511 5.58 -26.96 -6.34
CA LEU A 511 6.92 -26.38 -6.34
C LEU A 511 7.08 -25.29 -5.27
N GLY A 512 6.07 -24.40 -5.11
CA GLY A 512 6.06 -23.38 -4.06
C GLY A 512 6.06 -23.97 -2.66
N PHE A 513 5.29 -25.04 -2.44
CA PHE A 513 5.28 -25.77 -1.18
C PHE A 513 6.64 -26.44 -0.88
N LEU A 514 7.24 -27.11 -1.86
CA LEU A 514 8.59 -27.69 -1.73
C LEU A 514 9.65 -26.62 -1.46
N ALA A 515 9.52 -25.45 -2.11
CA ALA A 515 10.39 -24.32 -1.86
C ALA A 515 10.33 -23.86 -0.39
N ALA A 516 9.12 -23.70 0.13
CA ALA A 516 8.90 -23.19 1.48
C ALA A 516 9.26 -24.18 2.59
N LEU A 517 8.95 -25.48 2.41
CA LEU A 517 9.12 -26.48 3.48
C LEU A 517 10.41 -27.29 3.40
N TRP A 518 11.03 -27.39 2.23
CA TRP A 518 12.23 -28.21 2.05
C TRP A 518 13.45 -27.39 1.65
N ILE A 519 13.33 -26.53 0.64
CA ILE A 519 14.49 -25.79 0.11
C ILE A 519 14.88 -24.62 1.01
N ALA A 520 13.91 -23.83 1.47
CA ALA A 520 14.18 -22.68 2.33
C ALA A 520 14.92 -23.08 3.62
N PRO A 521 14.48 -24.11 4.39
CA PRO A 521 15.24 -24.59 5.53
C PRO A 521 16.61 -25.19 5.16
N LEU A 522 16.71 -25.87 4.01
CA LEU A 522 17.96 -26.48 3.56
C LEU A 522 19.02 -25.44 3.18
N VAL A 523 18.60 -24.30 2.61
CA VAL A 523 19.49 -23.22 2.17
C VAL A 523 19.83 -22.27 3.33
N GLU A 524 18.93 -22.08 4.29
CA GLU A 524 19.07 -21.14 5.40
C GLU A 524 20.43 -21.22 6.11
N ASP A 525 20.83 -22.41 6.54
CA ASP A 525 22.08 -22.66 7.28
C ASP A 525 23.25 -23.09 6.36
N LYS A 526 23.07 -22.99 5.04
CA LYS A 526 24.00 -23.51 4.02
C LYS A 526 24.23 -22.55 2.85
N VAL A 527 24.00 -21.26 3.04
CA VAL A 527 24.27 -20.25 2.01
C VAL A 527 25.72 -20.29 1.52
N PRO A 528 26.76 -20.40 2.38
CA PRO A 528 28.14 -20.56 1.91
C PRO A 528 28.35 -21.81 1.04
N SER A 529 27.66 -22.91 1.34
CA SER A 529 27.67 -24.11 0.50
C SER A 529 27.02 -23.88 -0.87
N VAL A 530 25.93 -23.11 -0.95
CA VAL A 530 25.31 -22.72 -2.23
C VAL A 530 26.28 -21.89 -3.07
N ILE A 531 26.93 -20.89 -2.48
CA ILE A 531 27.94 -20.06 -3.16
C ILE A 531 29.10 -20.92 -3.65
N ALA A 532 29.60 -21.82 -2.80
CA ALA A 532 30.67 -22.74 -3.16
C ALA A 532 30.28 -23.61 -4.35
N VAL A 533 29.05 -24.16 -4.38
CA VAL A 533 28.56 -24.98 -5.51
C VAL A 533 28.49 -24.17 -6.80
N LEU A 534 27.98 -22.93 -6.74
CA LEU A 534 27.88 -22.04 -7.92
C LEU A 534 29.24 -21.71 -8.54
N LEU A 535 30.31 -21.66 -7.74
CA LEU A 535 31.66 -21.37 -8.22
C LEU A 535 32.42 -22.64 -8.62
N THR A 536 32.37 -23.68 -7.78
CA THR A 536 33.17 -24.90 -7.98
C THR A 536 32.68 -25.74 -9.14
N LEU A 537 31.37 -25.79 -9.41
CA LEU A 537 30.83 -26.61 -10.51
C LEU A 537 31.30 -26.12 -11.90
N PRO A 538 31.14 -24.83 -12.27
CA PRO A 538 31.67 -24.36 -13.55
C PRO A 538 33.19 -24.55 -13.66
N ILE A 539 33.95 -24.15 -12.64
CA ILE A 539 35.41 -24.27 -12.63
C ILE A 539 35.84 -25.74 -12.74
N GLY A 540 35.24 -26.60 -11.94
CA GLY A 540 35.51 -28.04 -11.97
C GLY A 540 35.13 -28.67 -13.29
N SER A 541 34.02 -28.27 -13.91
CA SER A 541 33.65 -28.74 -15.25
C SER A 541 34.70 -28.35 -16.31
N MET A 542 35.27 -27.14 -16.21
CA MET A 542 36.34 -26.69 -17.11
C MET A 542 37.63 -27.48 -16.87
N ILE A 543 37.98 -27.74 -15.61
CA ILE A 543 39.16 -28.56 -15.24
C ILE A 543 38.98 -30.00 -15.74
N ILE A 544 37.82 -30.61 -15.51
CA ILE A 544 37.49 -31.96 -15.99
C ILE A 544 37.57 -32.01 -17.52
N GLY A 545 37.00 -31.02 -18.21
CA GLY A 545 37.10 -30.90 -19.66
C GLY A 545 38.54 -30.76 -20.16
N PHE A 546 39.37 -29.97 -19.46
CA PHE A 546 40.78 -29.81 -19.77
C PHE A 546 41.55 -31.12 -19.56
N VAL A 547 41.36 -31.81 -18.43
CA VAL A 547 41.96 -33.12 -18.14
C VAL A 547 41.54 -34.14 -19.18
N TRP A 548 40.24 -34.19 -19.52
CA TRP A 548 39.70 -35.07 -20.54
C TRP A 548 40.34 -34.83 -21.92
N SER A 549 40.62 -33.57 -22.26
CA SER A 549 41.30 -33.22 -23.52
C SER A 549 42.76 -33.69 -23.59
N ARG A 550 43.40 -33.93 -22.44
CA ARG A 550 44.80 -34.38 -22.31
C ARG A 550 44.94 -35.89 -22.11
N LEU A 551 43.85 -36.61 -21.90
CA LEU A 551 43.88 -38.07 -21.72
C LEU A 551 44.33 -38.79 -23.01
N PRO A 552 45.09 -39.91 -22.90
CA PRO A 552 45.49 -40.70 -24.05
C PRO A 552 44.29 -41.16 -24.89
N SER A 553 44.45 -41.21 -26.22
CA SER A 553 43.38 -41.63 -27.14
C SER A 553 42.78 -43.00 -26.77
N LYS A 554 43.59 -43.92 -26.23
CA LYS A 554 43.16 -45.25 -25.76
C LYS A 554 42.03 -45.20 -24.73
N THR A 555 42.04 -44.23 -23.81
CA THR A 555 41.01 -44.11 -22.77
C THR A 555 39.79 -43.34 -23.28
N ARG A 556 39.98 -42.33 -24.13
CA ARG A 556 38.88 -41.54 -24.71
C ARG A 556 38.00 -42.35 -25.66
N ILE A 557 38.57 -43.33 -26.38
CA ILE A 557 37.83 -44.20 -27.32
C ILE A 557 36.83 -45.11 -26.59
N LEU A 558 37.04 -45.40 -25.30
CA LEU A 558 36.11 -46.19 -24.49
C LEU A 558 34.73 -45.54 -24.35
N VAL A 559 34.65 -44.21 -24.48
CA VAL A 559 33.40 -43.45 -24.45
C VAL A 559 33.08 -42.98 -25.87
N PRO A 560 32.04 -43.53 -26.52
CA PRO A 560 31.66 -43.13 -27.86
C PRO A 560 31.32 -41.63 -27.93
N PRO A 561 31.57 -40.96 -29.06
CA PRO A 561 31.20 -39.56 -29.24
C PRO A 561 29.71 -39.32 -28.94
N GLY A 562 29.41 -38.25 -28.19
CA GLY A 562 28.06 -37.92 -27.73
C GLY A 562 27.59 -38.66 -26.47
N HIS A 563 28.44 -39.49 -25.85
CA HIS A 563 28.20 -40.17 -24.57
C HIS A 563 29.03 -39.55 -23.42
N GLU A 564 29.75 -38.47 -23.66
CA GLU A 564 30.73 -37.89 -22.72
C GLU A 564 30.09 -37.47 -21.39
N PHE A 565 28.82 -37.07 -21.40
CA PHE A 565 28.09 -36.71 -20.17
C PHE A 565 28.03 -37.86 -19.16
N LEU A 566 28.05 -39.13 -19.59
CA LEU A 566 28.03 -40.28 -18.68
C LEU A 566 29.31 -40.39 -17.86
N ALA A 567 30.45 -39.97 -18.43
CA ALA A 567 31.71 -39.92 -17.71
C ALA A 567 31.79 -38.68 -16.80
N PHE A 568 31.25 -37.55 -17.24
CA PHE A 568 31.32 -36.29 -16.49
C PHE A 568 30.32 -36.24 -15.34
N PHE A 569 29.13 -36.80 -15.48
CA PHE A 569 28.05 -36.69 -14.51
C PHE A 569 28.41 -37.22 -13.11
N PRO A 570 28.98 -38.43 -12.94
CA PRO A 570 29.38 -38.92 -11.62
C PRO A 570 30.44 -38.04 -10.95
N VAL A 571 31.38 -37.50 -11.74
CA VAL A 571 32.46 -36.63 -11.26
C VAL A 571 31.90 -35.27 -10.83
N LEU A 572 30.99 -34.69 -11.62
CA LEU A 572 30.33 -33.43 -11.28
C LEU A 572 29.41 -33.58 -10.07
N LEU A 573 28.73 -34.72 -9.93
CA LEU A 573 27.92 -35.02 -8.74
C LEU A 573 28.80 -35.17 -7.49
N ALA A 574 29.92 -35.88 -7.60
CA ALA A 574 30.89 -35.98 -6.50
C ALA A 574 31.46 -34.60 -6.13
N LEU A 575 31.74 -33.75 -7.13
CA LEU A 575 32.19 -32.38 -6.91
C LEU A 575 31.12 -31.51 -6.26
N LEU A 576 29.85 -31.66 -6.65
CA LEU A 576 28.71 -30.98 -6.01
C LEU A 576 28.64 -31.34 -4.53
N VAL A 577 28.65 -32.63 -4.22
CA VAL A 577 28.59 -33.14 -2.83
C VAL A 577 29.82 -32.67 -2.04
N PHE A 578 31.01 -32.76 -2.63
CA PHE A 578 32.25 -32.27 -2.01
C PHE A 578 32.18 -30.76 -1.73
N SER A 579 31.68 -29.97 -2.67
CA SER A 579 31.51 -28.53 -2.48
C SER A 579 30.48 -28.22 -1.39
N TRP A 580 29.39 -28.98 -1.33
CA TRP A 580 28.33 -28.78 -0.35
C TRP A 580 28.77 -29.13 1.08
N VAL A 581 29.42 -30.27 1.24
CA VAL A 581 29.77 -30.86 2.55
C VAL A 581 31.11 -30.36 3.08
N VAL A 582 32.08 -30.10 2.20
CA VAL A 582 33.46 -29.76 2.61
C VAL A 582 33.75 -28.29 2.36
N VAL A 583 33.63 -27.82 1.11
CA VAL A 583 34.05 -26.46 0.74
C VAL A 583 33.18 -25.40 1.43
N GLY A 584 31.86 -25.58 1.46
CA GLY A 584 30.92 -24.65 2.10
C GLY A 584 31.20 -24.40 3.58
N PRO A 585 31.28 -25.43 4.44
CA PRO A 585 31.61 -25.25 5.85
C PRO A 585 33.02 -24.68 6.08
N ILE A 586 33.99 -25.02 5.23
CA ILE A 586 35.32 -24.39 5.29
C ILE A 586 35.21 -22.89 5.00
N LEU A 587 34.45 -22.52 3.96
CA LEU A 587 34.22 -21.11 3.60
C LEU A 587 33.53 -20.35 4.74
N GLU A 588 32.51 -20.95 5.37
CA GLU A 588 31.80 -20.36 6.51
C GLU A 588 32.72 -20.10 7.70
N ASN A 589 33.46 -21.13 8.12
CA ASN A 589 34.36 -21.04 9.27
C ASN A 589 35.56 -20.09 9.04
N THR A 590 35.94 -19.83 7.79
CA THR A 590 37.11 -19.00 7.46
C THR A 590 36.77 -17.56 7.12
N MET A 591 35.64 -17.30 6.45
CA MET A 591 35.29 -15.99 5.93
C MET A 591 34.09 -15.33 6.63
N PHE A 592 33.19 -16.10 7.22
CA PHE A 592 31.90 -15.60 7.72
C PHE A 592 31.78 -15.78 9.24
N THR A 593 32.71 -15.18 9.99
CA THR A 593 32.73 -15.26 11.46
C THR A 593 32.30 -13.95 12.10
N VAL A 594 31.47 -14.02 13.14
CA VAL A 594 31.02 -12.88 13.94
C VAL A 594 31.53 -12.99 15.38
N LYS A 595 31.93 -11.85 15.96
CA LYS A 595 32.25 -11.73 17.38
C LYS A 595 31.01 -11.30 18.15
N LEU A 596 30.54 -12.12 19.07
CA LEU A 596 29.43 -11.80 19.95
C LEU A 596 29.88 -10.86 21.08
N ALA A 597 28.92 -10.25 21.78
CA ALA A 597 29.17 -9.31 22.88
C ALA A 597 29.95 -9.93 24.06
N ASP A 598 29.92 -11.25 24.21
CA ASP A 598 30.68 -12.03 25.19
C ASP A 598 32.11 -12.37 24.75
N GLY A 599 32.52 -11.94 23.55
CA GLY A 599 33.83 -12.21 22.96
C GLY A 599 33.94 -13.56 22.25
N THR A 600 32.88 -14.36 22.20
CA THR A 600 32.87 -15.63 21.45
C THR A 600 32.83 -15.38 19.94
N VAL A 601 33.54 -16.21 19.17
CA VAL A 601 33.54 -16.17 17.71
C VAL A 601 32.69 -17.32 17.19
N ILE A 602 31.59 -17.00 16.51
CA ILE A 602 30.71 -18.00 15.89
C ILE A 602 30.76 -17.80 14.37
N ALA A 603 30.84 -18.91 13.64
CA ALA A 603 30.70 -18.93 12.19
C ALA A 603 29.22 -19.17 11.85
N ASP A 604 28.50 -18.09 11.53
CA ASP A 604 27.12 -18.13 11.05
C ASP A 604 26.95 -17.04 10.00
N PHE A 605 26.71 -17.45 8.75
CA PHE A 605 26.54 -16.53 7.64
C PHE A 605 25.40 -15.53 7.86
N ARG A 606 24.29 -15.92 8.50
CA ARG A 606 23.11 -15.06 8.70
C ARG A 606 23.41 -13.92 9.65
N LEU A 607 24.10 -14.25 10.75
CA LEU A 607 24.56 -13.26 11.72
C LEU A 607 25.61 -12.35 11.08
N TRP A 608 26.55 -12.92 10.32
CA TRP A 608 27.58 -12.15 9.63
C TRP A 608 26.99 -11.19 8.60
N TRP A 609 26.04 -11.65 7.80
CA TRP A 609 25.35 -10.85 6.80
C TRP A 609 24.59 -9.68 7.42
N SER A 610 23.90 -9.96 8.54
CA SER A 610 23.14 -8.95 9.27
C SER A 610 24.05 -7.88 9.87
N ASP A 611 25.17 -8.30 10.48
CA ASP A 611 26.17 -7.38 11.03
C ASP A 611 26.83 -6.53 9.93
N TRP A 612 27.19 -7.15 8.80
CA TRP A 612 27.79 -6.47 7.65
C TRP A 612 26.87 -5.39 7.04
N LEU A 613 25.56 -5.62 7.04
CA LEU A 613 24.56 -4.63 6.60
C LEU A 613 24.19 -3.59 7.66
N GLY A 614 24.85 -3.60 8.82
CA GLY A 614 24.60 -2.67 9.92
C GLY A 614 23.38 -3.02 10.77
N ASN A 615 23.12 -4.31 10.98
CA ASN A 615 22.04 -4.85 11.80
C ASN A 615 20.64 -4.32 11.43
N LYS A 616 20.39 -4.19 10.13
CA LYS A 616 19.06 -3.81 9.62
C LYS A 616 18.05 -4.94 9.87
N PRO A 617 16.87 -4.65 10.44
CA PRO A 617 15.80 -5.64 10.59
C PRO A 617 15.41 -6.23 9.22
N GLY A 618 15.23 -7.55 9.13
CA GLY A 618 14.85 -8.23 7.88
C GLY A 618 15.98 -8.36 6.85
N SER A 619 17.24 -8.23 7.26
CA SER A 619 18.43 -8.47 6.43
C SER A 619 18.50 -9.90 5.88
N PHE A 620 17.97 -10.87 6.63
CA PHE A 620 17.92 -12.28 6.25
C PHE A 620 16.59 -12.90 6.68
N GLU A 621 15.85 -13.43 5.72
CA GLU A 621 14.62 -14.18 5.94
C GLU A 621 14.81 -15.61 5.40
N GLN A 622 14.29 -16.61 6.10
CA GLN A 622 14.35 -18.01 5.65
C GLN A 622 13.68 -18.17 4.28
N ARG A 623 12.52 -17.55 4.10
CA ARG A 623 11.80 -17.48 2.83
C ARG A 623 12.21 -16.21 2.11
N ASN A 624 13.03 -16.34 1.07
CA ASN A 624 13.68 -15.20 0.43
C ASN A 624 13.74 -15.31 -1.09
N SER A 625 14.26 -14.24 -1.69
CA SER A 625 14.36 -14.09 -3.14
C SER A 625 15.31 -15.09 -3.80
N LEU A 626 16.34 -15.58 -3.11
CA LEU A 626 17.23 -16.65 -3.60
C LEU A 626 16.45 -17.95 -3.80
N VAL A 627 15.71 -18.39 -2.78
CA VAL A 627 14.89 -19.62 -2.83
C VAL A 627 13.90 -19.54 -3.98
N VAL A 628 13.27 -18.38 -4.15
CA VAL A 628 12.31 -18.15 -5.22
C VAL A 628 13.00 -18.17 -6.58
N GLY A 629 14.13 -17.47 -6.75
CA GLY A 629 14.90 -17.51 -7.98
C GLY A 629 15.28 -18.92 -8.41
N VAL A 630 15.68 -19.78 -7.48
CA VAL A 630 16.04 -21.18 -7.75
C VAL A 630 14.82 -21.98 -8.23
N ILE A 631 13.71 -21.96 -7.49
CA ILE A 631 12.54 -22.79 -7.81
C ILE A 631 11.74 -22.27 -9.00
N MET A 632 11.59 -20.96 -9.08
CA MET A 632 10.97 -20.30 -10.22
C MET A 632 11.84 -20.49 -11.47
N GLY A 633 13.17 -20.39 -11.34
CA GLY A 633 14.11 -20.73 -12.41
C GLY A 633 13.92 -22.17 -12.88
N PHE A 634 13.85 -23.13 -11.95
CA PHE A 634 13.55 -24.54 -12.26
C PHE A 634 12.23 -24.70 -13.04
N ALA A 635 11.18 -23.98 -12.66
CA ALA A 635 9.88 -24.01 -13.36
C ALA A 635 9.90 -23.39 -14.77
N VAL A 636 10.86 -22.50 -15.06
CA VAL A 636 11.00 -21.80 -16.34
C VAL A 636 11.95 -22.53 -17.30
N ILE A 637 12.92 -23.30 -16.78
CA ILE A 637 13.91 -24.07 -17.57
C ILE A 637 13.25 -24.89 -18.70
N PRO A 638 12.19 -25.69 -18.47
CA PRO A 638 11.61 -26.53 -19.52
C PRO A 638 11.18 -25.75 -20.76
N ILE A 639 10.59 -24.58 -20.57
CA ILE A 639 10.03 -23.78 -21.64
C ILE A 639 11.15 -23.17 -22.48
N ILE A 640 12.16 -22.59 -21.82
CA ILE A 640 13.31 -22.03 -22.52
C ILE A 640 14.06 -23.16 -23.26
N PHE A 641 14.30 -24.28 -22.57
CA PHE A 641 15.02 -25.43 -23.13
C PHE A 641 14.32 -25.99 -24.37
N THR A 642 13.04 -26.37 -24.28
CA THR A 642 12.35 -27.06 -25.37
C THR A 642 12.28 -26.21 -26.62
N ILE A 643 11.92 -24.92 -26.48
CA ILE A 643 11.79 -24.02 -27.63
C ILE A 643 13.17 -23.66 -28.22
N ALA A 644 14.19 -23.46 -27.39
CA ALA A 644 15.55 -23.21 -27.86
C ALA A 644 16.12 -24.45 -28.57
N GLU A 645 15.91 -25.64 -28.03
CA GLU A 645 16.35 -26.92 -28.59
C GLU A 645 15.69 -27.20 -29.95
N ASP A 646 14.39 -26.94 -30.07
CA ASP A 646 13.66 -27.02 -31.34
C ASP A 646 14.24 -26.05 -32.38
N SER A 647 14.46 -24.80 -31.98
CA SER A 647 15.03 -23.78 -32.86
C SER A 647 16.44 -24.17 -33.34
N LEU A 648 17.27 -24.69 -32.44
CA LEU A 648 18.61 -25.17 -32.76
C LEU A 648 18.56 -26.39 -33.70
N SER A 649 17.66 -27.34 -33.43
CA SER A 649 17.49 -28.56 -34.22
C SER A 649 16.97 -28.30 -35.63
N ASN A 650 16.12 -27.30 -35.81
CA ASN A 650 15.51 -26.93 -37.09
C ASN A 650 16.46 -26.22 -38.06
N VAL A 651 17.68 -25.85 -37.63
CA VAL A 651 18.69 -25.33 -38.55
C VAL A 651 18.97 -26.35 -39.66
N PRO A 652 18.97 -25.95 -40.95
CA PRO A 652 19.14 -26.89 -42.06
C PRO A 652 20.41 -27.74 -41.95
N LYS A 653 20.29 -29.04 -42.19
CA LYS A 653 21.43 -29.97 -42.19
C LYS A 653 22.52 -29.58 -43.22
N ALA A 654 22.13 -28.95 -44.33
CA ALA A 654 23.05 -28.44 -45.34
C ALA A 654 24.02 -27.39 -44.76
N MET A 655 23.56 -26.50 -43.89
CA MET A 655 24.43 -25.50 -43.24
C MET A 655 25.41 -26.17 -42.27
N ARG A 656 24.94 -27.15 -41.48
CA ARG A 656 25.81 -27.90 -40.56
C ARG A 656 26.88 -28.69 -41.30
N SER A 657 26.47 -29.47 -42.31
CA SER A 657 27.39 -30.29 -43.11
C SER A 657 28.35 -29.45 -43.95
N GLY A 658 27.90 -28.32 -44.51
CA GLY A 658 28.76 -27.38 -45.23
C GLY A 658 29.85 -26.78 -44.34
N SER A 659 29.50 -26.34 -43.13
CA SER A 659 30.47 -25.84 -42.14
C SER A 659 31.52 -26.89 -41.77
N LEU A 660 31.08 -28.12 -41.48
CA LEU A 660 31.98 -29.23 -41.14
C LEU A 660 32.88 -29.64 -42.33
N ALA A 661 32.36 -29.59 -43.56
CA ALA A 661 33.12 -29.88 -44.78
C ALA A 661 34.25 -28.86 -45.04
N LEU A 662 34.10 -27.62 -44.56
CA LEU A 662 35.14 -26.59 -44.59
C LEU A 662 36.19 -26.75 -43.48
N GLY A 663 36.17 -27.87 -42.74
CA GLY A 663 37.11 -28.16 -41.66
C GLY A 663 36.79 -27.48 -40.33
N ALA A 664 35.61 -26.86 -40.18
CA ALA A 664 35.20 -26.28 -38.91
C ALA A 664 34.93 -27.37 -37.87
N SER A 665 35.27 -27.11 -36.61
CA SER A 665 34.92 -28.01 -35.51
C SER A 665 33.41 -27.98 -35.20
N ARG A 666 32.90 -28.99 -34.49
CA ARG A 666 31.50 -28.99 -34.00
C ARG A 666 31.18 -27.75 -33.15
N TRP A 667 32.12 -27.31 -32.31
CA TRP A 667 31.98 -26.08 -31.52
C TRP A 667 31.96 -24.81 -32.37
N GLN A 668 32.85 -24.72 -33.37
CA GLN A 668 32.84 -23.59 -34.32
C GLN A 668 31.55 -23.55 -35.12
N THR A 669 31.05 -24.71 -35.58
CA THR A 669 29.79 -24.83 -36.30
C THR A 669 28.61 -24.42 -35.41
N ALA A 670 28.56 -24.89 -34.17
CA ALA A 670 27.52 -24.53 -33.20
C ALA A 670 27.48 -23.01 -32.95
N ILE A 671 28.62 -22.37 -32.67
CA ILE A 671 28.66 -20.95 -32.33
C ILE A 671 28.52 -20.03 -33.54
N ARG A 672 29.14 -20.35 -34.67
CA ARG A 672 29.23 -19.43 -35.81
C ARG A 672 28.13 -19.63 -36.86
N VAL A 673 27.49 -20.80 -36.89
CA VAL A 673 26.47 -21.14 -37.89
C VAL A 673 25.13 -21.43 -37.25
N VAL A 674 25.08 -22.39 -36.33
CA VAL A 674 23.79 -22.83 -35.75
C VAL A 674 23.19 -21.77 -34.84
N LEU A 675 23.95 -21.27 -33.85
CA LEU A 675 23.47 -20.31 -32.87
C LEU A 675 22.97 -19.00 -33.50
N PRO A 676 23.66 -18.37 -34.47
CA PRO A 676 23.16 -17.16 -35.12
C PRO A 676 21.91 -17.42 -35.95
N THR A 677 21.85 -18.56 -36.66
CA THR A 677 20.69 -18.95 -37.46
C THR A 677 19.46 -19.27 -36.60
N ALA A 678 19.67 -19.87 -35.43
CA ALA A 678 18.62 -20.18 -34.47
C ALA A 678 18.25 -19.02 -33.52
N SER A 679 18.97 -17.90 -33.58
CA SER A 679 18.84 -16.79 -32.63
C SER A 679 17.42 -16.21 -32.51
N PRO A 680 16.60 -16.11 -33.58
CA PRO A 680 15.22 -15.64 -33.46
C PRO A 680 14.33 -16.59 -32.61
N GLY A 681 14.52 -17.90 -32.73
CA GLY A 681 13.76 -18.87 -31.94
C GLY A 681 14.26 -18.99 -30.50
N ILE A 682 15.58 -18.88 -30.26
CA ILE A 682 16.14 -18.80 -28.92
C ILE A 682 15.63 -17.57 -28.18
N PHE A 683 15.62 -16.41 -28.85
CA PHE A 683 15.07 -15.20 -28.26
C PHE A 683 13.59 -15.35 -27.93
N SER A 684 12.80 -15.99 -28.81
CA SER A 684 11.40 -16.32 -28.54
C SER A 684 11.25 -17.22 -27.30
N ALA A 685 12.14 -18.22 -27.13
CA ALA A 685 12.16 -19.10 -25.97
C ALA A 685 12.39 -18.33 -24.66
N LEU A 686 13.36 -17.42 -24.64
CA LEU A 686 13.68 -16.58 -23.50
C LEU A 686 12.51 -15.67 -23.12
N MET A 687 11.81 -15.13 -24.11
CA MET A 687 10.68 -14.22 -23.89
C MET A 687 9.45 -14.94 -23.36
N ILE A 688 9.14 -16.14 -23.86
CA ILE A 688 8.06 -16.97 -23.31
C ILE A 688 8.39 -17.39 -21.86
N GLY A 689 9.66 -17.72 -21.58
CA GLY A 689 10.14 -17.99 -20.23
C GLY A 689 9.99 -16.78 -19.30
N LEU A 690 10.38 -15.59 -19.77
CA LEU A 690 10.23 -14.32 -19.05
C LEU A 690 8.77 -14.00 -18.74
N GLY A 691 7.87 -14.16 -19.72
CA GLY A 691 6.44 -13.93 -19.54
C GLY A 691 5.83 -14.86 -18.49
N ARG A 692 6.22 -16.14 -18.47
CA ARG A 692 5.83 -17.07 -17.41
C ARG A 692 6.37 -16.64 -16.05
N ALA A 693 7.62 -16.20 -15.98
CA ALA A 693 8.22 -15.72 -14.75
C ALA A 693 7.44 -14.52 -14.17
N ILE A 694 7.14 -13.51 -14.99
CA ILE A 694 6.39 -12.32 -14.55
C ILE A 694 5.00 -12.68 -13.99
N GLY A 695 4.35 -13.67 -14.61
CA GLY A 695 3.03 -14.16 -14.21
C GLY A 695 3.04 -15.21 -13.11
N GLU A 696 4.20 -15.60 -12.57
CA GLU A 696 4.25 -16.64 -11.55
C GLU A 696 3.60 -16.16 -10.25
N THR A 697 2.63 -16.93 -9.77
CA THR A 697 1.79 -16.55 -8.63
C THR A 697 2.06 -17.44 -7.43
N MET A 698 1.99 -18.77 -7.61
CA MET A 698 1.91 -19.69 -6.48
C MET A 698 3.27 -19.99 -5.86
N ILE A 699 4.32 -20.09 -6.68
CA ILE A 699 5.69 -20.21 -6.16
C ILE A 699 6.02 -18.99 -5.29
N VAL A 700 5.67 -17.79 -5.77
CA VAL A 700 5.99 -16.54 -5.09
C VAL A 700 5.22 -16.41 -3.78
N VAL A 701 3.89 -16.63 -3.77
CA VAL A 701 3.06 -16.55 -2.55
C VAL A 701 3.61 -17.44 -1.44
N MET A 702 4.08 -18.64 -1.78
CA MET A 702 4.53 -19.62 -0.78
C MET A 702 5.98 -19.41 -0.33
N ALA A 703 6.88 -19.00 -1.24
CA ALA A 703 8.32 -19.08 -1.01
C ALA A 703 9.01 -17.75 -0.65
N THR A 704 8.35 -16.59 -0.82
CA THR A 704 8.97 -15.26 -0.65
C THR A 704 8.79 -14.61 0.72
N GLY A 705 8.01 -15.20 1.62
CA GLY A 705 7.60 -14.52 2.86
C GLY A 705 6.54 -13.43 2.67
N ASN A 706 6.20 -13.07 1.43
CA ASN A 706 5.14 -12.11 1.06
C ASN A 706 5.31 -10.70 1.64
N THR A 707 6.56 -10.24 1.81
CA THR A 707 6.90 -8.91 2.35
C THR A 707 7.14 -7.90 1.22
N ALA A 708 6.45 -6.76 1.27
CA ALA A 708 6.50 -5.71 0.23
C ALA A 708 7.71 -4.76 0.42
N VAL A 709 8.93 -5.28 0.33
CA VAL A 709 10.18 -4.54 0.54
C VAL A 709 10.87 -4.21 -0.79
N MET A 710 11.38 -2.98 -0.92
CA MET A 710 12.13 -2.51 -2.09
C MET A 710 13.65 -2.53 -1.86
N ASP A 711 14.20 -3.71 -1.68
CA ASP A 711 15.65 -3.90 -1.52
C ASP A 711 16.11 -5.06 -2.42
N TRP A 712 17.24 -4.86 -3.10
CA TRP A 712 17.90 -5.83 -3.99
C TRP A 712 18.72 -6.90 -3.26
N ASN A 713 18.72 -6.88 -1.93
CA ASN A 713 19.20 -8.01 -1.15
C ASN A 713 18.49 -9.30 -1.62
N ILE A 714 19.26 -10.36 -1.84
CA ILE A 714 18.75 -11.65 -2.30
C ILE A 714 18.16 -12.49 -1.15
N PHE A 715 18.50 -12.15 0.09
CA PHE A 715 18.13 -12.88 1.31
C PHE A 715 16.91 -12.33 2.04
N ASN A 716 16.29 -11.27 1.54
CA ASN A 716 15.00 -10.82 2.04
C ASN A 716 13.86 -11.31 1.13
N GLY A 717 12.64 -11.17 1.65
CA GLY A 717 11.42 -11.47 0.93
C GLY A 717 11.10 -10.48 -0.19
N MET A 718 9.98 -10.74 -0.86
CA MET A 718 9.39 -9.83 -1.83
C MET A 718 7.88 -10.11 -1.94
N ARG A 719 7.13 -9.15 -2.46
CA ARG A 719 5.72 -9.32 -2.79
C ARG A 719 5.51 -8.91 -4.23
N THR A 720 4.94 -9.79 -5.06
CA THR A 720 4.70 -9.50 -6.49
C THR A 720 3.27 -9.03 -6.72
N LEU A 721 3.01 -8.37 -7.85
CA LEU A 721 1.65 -8.02 -8.27
C LEU A 721 0.74 -9.25 -8.35
N SER A 722 1.21 -10.33 -8.97
CA SER A 722 0.47 -11.59 -9.12
C SER A 722 0.09 -12.20 -7.77
N ALA A 723 1.06 -12.31 -6.86
CA ALA A 723 0.86 -12.83 -5.51
C ALA A 723 -0.11 -11.95 -4.70
N ASN A 724 0.05 -10.63 -4.80
CA ASN A 724 -0.81 -9.68 -4.08
C ASN A 724 -2.28 -9.80 -4.50
N ILE A 725 -2.53 -9.85 -5.81
CA ILE A 725 -3.89 -10.02 -6.36
C ILE A 725 -4.48 -11.36 -5.88
N ALA A 726 -3.72 -12.45 -5.95
CA ALA A 726 -4.24 -13.77 -5.57
C ALA A 726 -4.60 -13.88 -4.08
N VAL A 727 -3.85 -13.21 -3.20
CA VAL A 727 -4.05 -13.27 -1.75
C VAL A 727 -5.15 -12.31 -1.30
N GLU A 728 -5.14 -11.05 -1.76
CA GLU A 728 -6.02 -10.01 -1.19
C GLU A 728 -7.35 -9.84 -1.93
N LEU A 729 -7.45 -10.26 -3.20
CA LEU A 729 -8.69 -10.07 -3.96
C LEU A 729 -9.88 -10.84 -3.39
N PRO A 730 -9.74 -12.09 -2.89
CA PRO A 730 -10.83 -12.80 -2.22
C PRO A 730 -11.31 -12.15 -0.92
N GLU A 731 -10.43 -11.39 -0.25
CA GLU A 731 -10.70 -10.75 1.05
C GLU A 731 -11.20 -9.30 0.90
N ALA A 732 -10.95 -8.67 -0.26
CA ALA A 732 -11.33 -7.28 -0.52
C ALA A 732 -12.85 -7.14 -0.72
N PRO A 733 -13.54 -6.27 0.04
CA PRO A 733 -14.96 -6.00 -0.17
C PRO A 733 -15.23 -5.51 -1.59
N GLN A 734 -16.30 -5.99 -2.21
CA GLN A 734 -16.65 -5.61 -3.58
C GLN A 734 -16.77 -4.08 -3.71
N ALA A 735 -16.22 -3.54 -4.79
CA ALA A 735 -16.19 -2.11 -5.11
C ALA A 735 -15.47 -1.20 -4.09
N SER A 736 -14.79 -1.76 -3.08
CA SER A 736 -13.93 -1.00 -2.16
C SER A 736 -12.71 -0.41 -2.88
N THR A 737 -12.04 0.55 -2.25
CA THR A 737 -10.81 1.14 -2.78
C THR A 737 -9.69 0.11 -2.95
N LEU A 738 -9.56 -0.82 -1.99
CA LEU A 738 -8.62 -1.95 -2.09
C LEU A 738 -8.95 -2.81 -3.30
N TYR A 739 -10.21 -3.22 -3.47
CA TYR A 739 -10.67 -4.03 -4.59
C TYR A 739 -10.28 -3.40 -5.94
N ARG A 740 -10.59 -2.10 -6.12
CA ARG A 740 -10.24 -1.37 -7.36
C ARG A 740 -8.73 -1.21 -7.55
N THR A 741 -7.97 -1.05 -6.47
CA THR A 741 -6.50 -0.97 -6.51
C THR A 741 -5.88 -2.31 -6.93
N LEU A 742 -6.44 -3.44 -6.53
CA LEU A 742 -6.01 -4.77 -6.99
C LEU A 742 -6.32 -4.98 -8.48
N PHE A 743 -7.46 -4.50 -8.97
CA PHE A 743 -7.76 -4.46 -10.40
C PHE A 743 -6.78 -3.57 -11.17
N LEU A 744 -6.36 -2.43 -10.60
CA LEU A 744 -5.29 -1.61 -11.19
C LEU A 744 -3.98 -2.38 -11.25
N GLY A 745 -3.64 -3.15 -10.22
CA GLY A 745 -2.52 -4.09 -10.25
C GLY A 745 -2.61 -5.09 -11.41
N ALA A 746 -3.80 -5.62 -11.71
CA ALA A 746 -4.04 -6.50 -12.84
C ALA A 746 -3.86 -5.79 -14.20
N VAL A 747 -4.37 -4.56 -14.33
CA VAL A 747 -4.11 -3.72 -15.53
C VAL A 747 -2.61 -3.50 -15.72
N LEU A 748 -1.87 -3.18 -14.66
CA LEU A 748 -0.42 -2.98 -14.73
C LEU A 748 0.32 -4.25 -15.12
N LEU A 749 -0.05 -5.40 -14.58
CA LEU A 749 0.54 -6.68 -14.96
C LEU A 749 0.25 -7.02 -16.43
N PHE A 750 -0.97 -6.76 -16.90
CA PHE A 750 -1.34 -6.90 -18.31
C PHE A 750 -0.53 -5.96 -19.20
N LEU A 751 -0.41 -4.67 -18.84
CA LEU A 751 0.36 -3.69 -19.60
C LEU A 751 1.85 -4.05 -19.63
N LEU A 752 2.42 -4.48 -18.49
CA LEU A 752 3.81 -4.93 -18.41
C LEU A 752 4.07 -6.11 -19.34
N THR A 753 3.24 -7.15 -19.27
CA THR A 753 3.37 -8.33 -20.13
C THR A 753 3.13 -7.99 -21.59
N PHE A 754 2.16 -7.13 -21.91
CA PHE A 754 1.90 -6.65 -23.26
C PHE A 754 3.10 -5.89 -23.85
N VAL A 755 3.68 -4.95 -23.09
CA VAL A 755 4.85 -4.18 -23.53
C VAL A 755 6.05 -5.09 -23.77
N ILE A 756 6.33 -6.01 -22.85
CA ILE A 756 7.45 -6.95 -22.98
C ILE A 756 7.25 -7.89 -24.18
N ASN A 757 6.05 -8.45 -24.34
CA ASN A 757 5.74 -9.34 -25.47
C ASN A 757 5.78 -8.59 -26.81
N THR A 758 5.36 -7.34 -26.84
CA THR A 758 5.42 -6.50 -28.06
C THR A 758 6.87 -6.18 -28.40
N ALA A 759 7.68 -5.74 -27.43
CA ALA A 759 9.11 -5.50 -27.62
C ALA A 759 9.83 -6.77 -28.08
N ALA A 760 9.44 -7.93 -27.54
CA ALA A 760 9.97 -9.22 -27.92
C ALA A 760 9.72 -9.56 -29.39
N GLU A 761 8.47 -9.40 -29.86
CA GLU A 761 8.12 -9.70 -31.24
C GLU A 761 8.80 -8.72 -32.22
N LEU A 762 8.91 -7.44 -31.86
CA LEU A 762 9.66 -6.46 -32.64
C LEU A 762 11.14 -6.86 -32.79
N LEU A 763 11.80 -7.26 -31.70
CA LEU A 763 13.19 -7.71 -31.76
C LEU A 763 13.34 -9.01 -32.55
N ARG A 764 12.40 -9.96 -32.40
CA ARG A 764 12.39 -11.21 -33.14
C ARG A 764 12.31 -10.98 -34.65
N GLN A 765 11.44 -10.06 -35.09
CA GLN A 765 11.32 -9.69 -36.51
C GLN A 765 12.63 -9.11 -37.04
N HIS A 766 13.24 -8.19 -36.28
CA HIS A 766 14.53 -7.60 -36.64
C HIS A 766 15.65 -8.65 -36.77
N LEU A 767 15.73 -9.59 -35.83
CA LEU A 767 16.71 -10.69 -35.88
C LEU A 767 16.45 -11.63 -37.06
N ARG A 768 15.19 -11.95 -37.35
CA ARG A 768 14.82 -12.80 -38.49
C ARG A 768 15.21 -12.16 -39.81
N GLU A 769 15.05 -10.86 -39.98
CA GLU A 769 15.48 -10.13 -41.17
C GLU A 769 17.01 -10.13 -41.32
N LYS A 770 17.73 -9.87 -40.23
CA LYS A 770 19.20 -9.82 -40.22
C LYS A 770 19.85 -11.16 -40.56
N TYR A 771 19.26 -12.27 -40.10
CA TYR A 771 19.79 -13.63 -40.29
C TYR A 771 19.02 -14.44 -41.34
N LYS A 772 18.19 -13.76 -42.17
CA LYS A 772 17.49 -14.38 -43.28
C LYS A 772 18.51 -14.88 -44.31
N THR A 773 18.86 -16.15 -44.20
CA THR A 773 19.63 -16.86 -45.23
C THR A 773 18.60 -17.32 -46.25
N VAL A 774 18.72 -16.76 -47.46
CA VAL A 774 17.88 -16.90 -48.67
C VAL A 774 16.77 -17.94 -48.60
#